data_AF-A0A9N7JL40-F1
#
_entry.id   AF-A0A9N7JL40-F1
#
_cell.length_a   1.000
_cell.length_b   1.000
_cell.length_c   1.000
_cell.angle_alpha   90.00
_cell.angle_beta   90.00
_cell.angle_gamma   90.00
#
_symmetry.space_group_name_H-M   'P 1'
#
loop_
_entity.id
_entity.type
_entity.pdbx_description
1 polymer ?
#
loop_
_entity_poly.entity_id
_entity_poly.type
_entity_poly.pdbx_seq_one_letter_code
_entity_poly.pdbx_strand_id
1 'polypeptide(L)'
;MLRRRLSKKLGVALAVALSMNITTTINVQATEGIRNLISTPERADRFRVMPMPKEMNVLDGFVNLNDSVNVIGLDSADIYAVNLLKNILKDLGVTVNETFVGGATTIYIGEDNDNIEEMNNALVEMGVSMEDTANPEGYILATEDNENGDKIVIKGNGETGTFYGVQTLKQIINEDKTLSEVVVKDEPSIKLRAVVEGFYGTPWTQEERLDQIKMYGEYKMNAYIYAPKSDPYHREKWREPYPESELDRMNELIQTANENKVDFVFAISPGLDIKFQGEEAEADFNALINKAQTLYEMGVRSFAILWDDIGNDEGDKQAEVLNRFNSEFVKAKGDVKPLITVPKEYWASYMYEQDGQTIKKYTEDFASTLDKDIEVMWTGHDVIPPNGVSMDDANRVTDIYGKKMLLWWNYPVNDYKEDKLALGPIYSLDKNLDDEISGFIVNPMRFAEASKISTITGADYGWNTKEYDYNRSWNNSLGIIGKDAKEELKSFANHSTRLDTGRPDSPELNTLIETMWGKWEKGEDVSFELDILTKEFNNMKTIPEKLRANLKNEKLLNQIENHLVKFGMYADTGLTIVDMLKNIKEDNMIGFWSNKYSGTKSLLELDSKKELIGNLVIDPFIRKAHEIGNEYFDNKTTSLKDKVYNYEYFGNVEHNEYEQWYMPKETHNPSKMFDELLDNGFWSKDVIKEGDYVGFDLGKVQKIKNVYLLMGKTGYDNEILLDGVLEYSNDGVNWREIASNSSNREILFEGNIEARYIRYRATKDSENKLFVRDFKINVNKTLEKSLGKIDSSKAKISKGTEGDEEFIELSNIGEVTLKAGDTIGISLNDIKNVVALTTTGEFKNEDFIIESSLDNRSFSWEEVSSGSSFRKTKPVIGKYFRIRALKDTKVNLESIKIHTEGRPEITMTTNRPINPERPHRQAIYGDDYDTGTQLVTTPFIQEGDYIQIDLGKVINVRDIRLLQGHDEDFINNGILEYSVDGENWTKIDVAFGSNDIVVKDLDIEARYLKATSTKYRDRWIKVREFTVNNLTEEYLVKATAKGTYVDRAENTRDNNLNTAYIPSRDIVAGDELLYRILDNKLSSKITIVQGIENISGAKVTAENSKGQWIELGSLTEGYNEFNLEESTNIVAVKLIWNDNIGKPEIFEIKPTFVAEASEGNGENPGDNNGSGDNGNPDGSGSPGNGGNGDNLGNGGNTENGENTDGQGSGSGNASGETDGKGNLPTTGTAVGVTALGVIGSALAAVGVILRRKKK
;
A
#
# COMPACT_ATOMS: atom_id res chain seq x y z
N MET A 1 -16.55 63.67 -34.06
CA MET A 1 -15.69 62.55 -34.50
C MET A 1 -14.70 62.08 -33.40
N LEU A 2 -15.01 62.20 -32.09
CA LEU A 2 -14.01 61.96 -31.02
C LEU A 2 -14.31 60.81 -30.03
N ARG A 3 -15.47 60.13 -30.12
CA ARG A 3 -15.86 59.02 -29.22
C ARG A 3 -15.71 57.60 -29.82
N ARG A 4 -15.20 57.45 -31.04
CA ARG A 4 -15.08 56.15 -31.75
C ARG A 4 -13.63 55.65 -31.95
N ARG A 5 -12.63 56.27 -31.30
CA ARG A 5 -11.22 55.83 -31.29
C ARG A 5 -10.68 55.33 -29.94
N LEU A 6 -11.43 55.46 -28.83
CA LEU A 6 -11.02 54.90 -27.53
C LEU A 6 -11.45 53.44 -27.31
N SER A 7 -12.54 52.98 -27.93
CA SER A 7 -13.07 51.61 -27.74
C SER A 7 -12.25 50.49 -28.40
N LYS A 8 -11.16 50.80 -29.12
CA LYS A 8 -10.19 49.83 -29.65
C LYS A 8 -8.82 49.84 -28.96
N LYS A 9 -8.65 50.54 -27.83
CA LYS A 9 -7.44 50.42 -26.98
C LYS A 9 -7.68 50.04 -25.51
N LEU A 10 -8.92 50.01 -25.02
CA LEU A 10 -9.23 49.41 -23.71
C LEU A 10 -9.41 47.88 -23.74
N GLY A 11 -9.79 47.30 -24.88
CA GLY A 11 -10.08 45.86 -25.01
C GLY A 11 -8.88 44.92 -24.87
N VAL A 12 -7.64 45.44 -25.02
CA VAL A 12 -6.41 44.62 -24.88
C VAL A 12 -5.85 44.70 -23.45
N ALA A 13 -6.05 45.81 -22.74
CA ALA A 13 -5.61 45.95 -21.35
C ALA A 13 -6.44 45.09 -20.37
N LEU A 14 -7.75 44.94 -20.61
CA LEU A 14 -8.62 44.13 -19.75
C LEU A 14 -8.55 42.62 -20.03
N ALA A 15 -8.22 42.21 -21.26
CA ALA A 15 -8.10 40.78 -21.62
C ALA A 15 -6.90 40.10 -20.93
N VAL A 16 -5.79 40.82 -20.77
CA VAL A 16 -4.61 40.35 -19.99
C VAL A 16 -4.92 40.34 -18.49
N ALA A 17 -5.64 41.35 -17.98
CA ALA A 17 -6.00 41.43 -16.57
C ALA A 17 -7.01 40.37 -16.11
N LEU A 18 -7.82 39.80 -17.01
CA LEU A 18 -8.80 38.74 -16.71
C LEU A 18 -8.32 37.32 -17.02
N SER A 19 -7.22 37.16 -17.77
CA SER A 19 -6.54 35.86 -17.93
C SER A 19 -5.51 35.56 -16.83
N MET A 20 -5.07 36.58 -16.08
CA MET A 20 -4.18 36.45 -14.93
C MET A 20 -4.88 36.26 -13.57
N ASN A 21 -6.21 36.11 -13.54
CA ASN A 21 -7.01 36.09 -12.30
C ASN A 21 -7.83 34.81 -12.07
N ILE A 22 -7.40 33.68 -12.66
CA ILE A 22 -7.90 32.33 -12.33
C ILE A 22 -6.75 31.45 -11.79
N THR A 23 -5.50 31.78 -12.11
CA THR A 23 -4.28 31.19 -11.53
C THR A 23 -3.89 31.74 -10.15
N THR A 24 -4.66 32.69 -9.61
CA THR A 24 -4.36 33.37 -8.33
C THR A 24 -5.07 32.76 -7.12
N THR A 25 -6.25 32.15 -7.26
CA THR A 25 -7.00 31.60 -6.10
C THR A 25 -6.35 30.36 -5.48
N ILE A 26 -5.79 29.45 -6.29
CA ILE A 26 -5.03 28.29 -5.77
C ILE A 26 -3.69 28.77 -5.17
N ASN A 27 -3.05 29.76 -5.79
CA ASN A 27 -1.80 30.35 -5.31
C ASN A 27 -1.98 31.11 -3.98
N VAL A 28 -3.15 31.65 -3.65
CA VAL A 28 -3.37 32.37 -2.39
C VAL A 28 -3.23 31.46 -1.18
N GLN A 29 -3.80 30.23 -1.18
CA GLN A 29 -3.64 29.34 -0.02
C GLN A 29 -2.19 28.84 0.13
N ALA A 30 -1.52 28.49 -0.98
CA ALA A 30 -0.10 28.13 -0.94
C ALA A 30 0.79 29.31 -0.50
N THR A 31 0.45 30.55 -0.90
CA THR A 31 1.19 31.75 -0.47
C THR A 31 0.72 32.35 0.85
N GLU A 32 -0.37 31.89 1.47
CA GLU A 32 -0.69 32.18 2.87
C GLU A 32 0.23 31.39 3.81
N GLY A 33 0.46 30.10 3.53
CA GLY A 33 1.50 29.31 4.21
C GLY A 33 2.90 29.95 4.10
N ILE A 34 3.24 30.51 2.94
CA ILE A 34 4.52 31.20 2.70
C ILE A 34 4.51 32.66 3.22
N ARG A 35 3.36 33.30 3.40
CA ARG A 35 3.26 34.64 4.04
C ARG A 35 3.34 34.57 5.55
N ASN A 36 2.85 33.51 6.17
CA ASN A 36 3.04 33.26 7.60
C ASN A 36 4.51 32.95 7.97
N LEU A 37 5.36 32.67 6.96
CA LEU A 37 6.82 32.63 7.09
C LEU A 37 7.50 34.01 6.94
N ILE A 38 6.75 35.08 6.61
CA ILE A 38 7.27 36.43 6.32
C ILE A 38 6.46 37.53 7.05
N SER A 39 5.51 37.16 7.92
CA SER A 39 4.98 38.07 8.93
C SER A 39 6.12 38.50 9.84
N THR A 40 6.32 39.82 9.99
CA THR A 40 7.21 40.35 11.02
C THR A 40 6.71 39.85 12.38
N PRO A 41 7.55 39.16 13.18
CA PRO A 41 7.10 38.55 14.42
C PRO A 41 6.51 39.60 15.34
N GLU A 42 5.32 39.32 15.88
CA GLU A 42 4.77 40.11 16.98
C GLU A 42 5.68 39.97 18.20
N ARG A 43 5.60 40.90 19.15
CA ARG A 43 6.53 40.94 20.31
C ARG A 43 6.55 39.62 21.10
N ALA A 44 5.43 38.90 21.09
CA ALA A 44 5.26 37.59 21.74
C ALA A 44 6.11 36.45 21.14
N ASP A 45 6.35 36.43 19.82
CA ASP A 45 7.12 35.37 19.13
C ASP A 45 8.59 35.25 19.58
N ARG A 46 9.07 36.19 20.39
CA ARG A 46 10.41 36.16 21.00
C ARG A 46 10.53 35.17 22.16
N PHE A 47 9.43 34.83 22.84
CA PHE A 47 9.46 34.04 24.07
C PHE A 47 8.97 32.62 23.80
N ARG A 48 9.89 31.65 23.82
CA ARG A 48 9.60 30.23 23.59
C ARG A 48 9.06 29.54 24.85
N VAL A 49 8.13 30.18 25.55
CA VAL A 49 7.55 29.63 26.79
C VAL A 49 6.71 28.39 26.45
N MET A 50 6.97 27.32 27.19
CA MET A 50 6.33 26.02 27.06
C MET A 50 6.06 25.46 28.47
N PRO A 51 4.81 25.10 28.81
CA PRO A 51 3.56 25.43 28.11
C PRO A 51 3.31 26.92 27.88
N MET A 52 2.45 27.24 26.91
CA MET A 52 1.96 28.61 26.66
C MET A 52 1.08 29.10 27.82
N PRO A 53 1.43 30.21 28.52
CA PRO A 53 0.66 30.73 29.65
C PRO A 53 -0.76 31.17 29.29
N LYS A 54 -1.64 31.28 30.30
CA LYS A 54 -3.00 31.84 30.16
C LYS A 54 -3.02 33.33 29.82
N GLU A 55 -2.26 34.14 30.56
CA GLU A 55 -2.06 35.57 30.30
C GLU A 55 -0.54 35.84 30.35
N MET A 56 0.02 36.45 29.29
CA MET A 56 1.41 36.92 29.25
C MET A 56 1.50 38.26 28.53
N ASN A 57 1.61 39.34 29.30
CA ASN A 57 1.81 40.70 28.77
C ASN A 57 3.30 41.01 28.75
N VAL A 58 3.84 41.37 27.57
CA VAL A 58 5.25 41.79 27.42
C VAL A 58 5.30 43.30 27.28
N LEU A 59 6.02 43.94 28.20
CA LEU A 59 6.13 45.38 28.36
C LEU A 59 7.42 45.92 27.69
N ASP A 60 7.83 47.16 28.02
CA ASP A 60 8.88 47.90 27.30
C ASP A 60 10.26 47.90 27.98
N GLY A 61 10.33 47.66 29.29
CA GLY A 61 11.57 47.58 30.05
C GLY A 61 12.32 46.24 29.91
N PHE A 62 13.50 46.19 30.54
CA PHE A 62 14.33 44.98 30.63
C PHE A 62 14.95 44.87 32.03
N VAL A 63 14.73 43.73 32.68
CA VAL A 63 15.38 43.40 33.96
C VAL A 63 16.75 42.76 33.69
N ASN A 64 17.74 43.10 34.53
CA ASN A 64 19.08 42.54 34.48
C ASN A 64 19.39 41.77 35.77
N LEU A 65 19.72 40.48 35.66
CA LEU A 65 20.26 39.71 36.78
C LEU A 65 21.76 40.02 36.94
N ASN A 66 22.02 41.14 37.63
CA ASN A 66 23.35 41.55 38.10
C ASN A 66 24.10 40.39 38.79
N ASP A 67 25.44 40.47 38.86
CA ASP A 67 26.29 39.42 39.46
C ASP A 67 25.95 39.05 40.92
N SER A 68 25.17 39.89 41.61
CA SER A 68 24.52 39.58 42.88
C SER A 68 23.07 40.07 42.92
N VAL A 69 22.17 39.28 43.51
CA VAL A 69 20.75 39.62 43.70
C VAL A 69 20.32 39.50 45.17
N ASN A 70 19.32 40.28 45.56
CA ASN A 70 18.59 40.07 46.81
C ASN A 70 17.49 39.03 46.56
N VAL A 71 17.19 38.16 47.53
CA VAL A 71 16.03 37.27 47.47
C VAL A 71 15.26 37.32 48.78
N ILE A 72 13.94 37.52 48.71
CA ILE A 72 13.02 37.68 49.84
C ILE A 72 11.99 36.55 49.79
N GLY A 73 11.70 35.94 50.94
CA GLY A 73 10.82 34.76 51.08
C GLY A 73 11.54 33.40 51.12
N LEU A 74 12.88 33.38 51.10
CA LEU A 74 13.71 32.15 51.11
C LEU A 74 13.46 31.15 52.24
N ASP A 75 12.89 31.61 53.36
CA ASP A 75 12.64 30.82 54.58
C ASP A 75 11.15 30.47 54.77
N SER A 76 10.25 30.87 53.85
CA SER A 76 8.82 30.55 53.87
C SER A 76 8.38 29.74 52.64
N ALA A 77 8.81 30.18 51.46
CA ALA A 77 8.42 29.62 50.16
C ALA A 77 8.81 28.15 49.98
N ASP A 78 8.12 27.45 49.07
CA ASP A 78 8.41 26.05 48.73
C ASP A 78 9.90 25.76 48.54
N ILE A 79 10.39 24.78 49.31
CA ILE A 79 11.81 24.42 49.34
C ILE A 79 12.32 23.94 47.97
N TYR A 80 11.49 23.32 47.14
CA TYR A 80 11.90 22.86 45.81
C TYR A 80 11.94 24.03 44.81
N ALA A 81 10.97 24.93 44.82
CA ALA A 81 10.98 26.18 44.06
C ALA A 81 12.20 27.06 44.43
N VAL A 82 12.48 27.21 45.72
CA VAL A 82 13.66 27.92 46.26
C VAL A 82 14.97 27.25 45.83
N ASN A 83 15.06 25.92 45.85
CA ASN A 83 16.24 25.19 45.39
C ASN A 83 16.43 25.30 43.87
N LEU A 84 15.35 25.24 43.08
CA LEU A 84 15.36 25.46 41.64
C LEU A 84 15.85 26.88 41.31
N LEU A 85 15.32 27.91 41.97
CA LEU A 85 15.76 29.30 41.81
C LEU A 85 17.25 29.47 42.16
N LYS A 86 17.70 28.89 43.28
CA LYS A 86 19.13 28.90 43.68
C LYS A 86 20.03 28.22 42.65
N ASN A 87 19.58 27.12 42.03
CA ASN A 87 20.33 26.46 40.96
C ASN A 87 20.38 27.30 39.68
N ILE A 88 19.26 27.89 39.24
CA ILE A 88 19.21 28.79 38.07
C ILE A 88 20.18 29.97 38.25
N LEU A 89 20.13 30.66 39.40
CA LEU A 89 21.04 31.78 39.70
C LEU A 89 22.50 31.33 39.72
N LYS A 90 22.80 30.17 40.33
CA LYS A 90 24.15 29.60 40.38
C LYS A 90 24.69 29.24 38.98
N ASP A 91 23.87 28.64 38.12
CA ASP A 91 24.28 28.24 36.77
C ASP A 91 24.48 29.46 35.85
N LEU A 92 23.75 30.56 36.11
CA LEU A 92 23.99 31.89 35.53
C LEU A 92 25.19 32.64 36.16
N GLY A 93 25.85 32.08 37.18
CA GLY A 93 26.94 32.74 37.90
C GLY A 93 26.50 34.03 38.63
N VAL A 94 25.31 33.99 39.24
CA VAL A 94 24.70 35.06 40.03
C VAL A 94 24.66 34.66 41.50
N THR A 95 25.10 35.56 42.39
CA THR A 95 25.21 35.29 43.84
C THR A 95 24.00 35.81 44.61
N VAL A 96 23.46 35.04 45.54
CA VAL A 96 22.43 35.54 46.48
C VAL A 96 23.11 36.29 47.62
N ASN A 97 22.67 37.53 47.88
CA ASN A 97 23.22 38.39 48.94
C ASN A 97 22.84 37.90 50.34
N GLU A 98 23.82 37.79 51.26
CA GLU A 98 23.59 37.48 52.69
C GLU A 98 22.86 38.61 53.44
N THR A 99 22.96 39.85 52.94
CA THR A 99 22.32 41.05 53.49
C THR A 99 21.90 41.96 52.34
N PHE A 100 20.71 42.57 52.43
CA PHE A 100 20.14 43.40 51.36
C PHE A 100 21.09 44.49 50.82
N VAL A 101 21.32 44.48 49.51
CA VAL A 101 22.12 45.47 48.77
C VAL A 101 21.17 46.37 47.97
N GLY A 102 21.09 47.65 48.32
CA GLY A 102 20.29 48.62 47.57
C GLY A 102 20.85 48.86 46.16
N GLY A 103 19.96 48.97 45.16
CA GLY A 103 20.34 49.04 43.74
C GLY A 103 20.64 47.68 43.09
N ALA A 104 20.64 46.57 43.85
CA ALA A 104 20.69 45.24 43.29
C ALA A 104 19.28 44.68 43.04
N THR A 105 19.13 43.94 41.95
CA THR A 105 17.90 43.26 41.53
C THR A 105 17.35 42.40 42.67
N THR A 106 16.05 42.51 42.94
CA THR A 106 15.39 41.88 44.08
C THR A 106 14.31 40.90 43.63
N ILE A 107 14.49 39.62 43.99
CA ILE A 107 13.55 38.54 43.68
C ILE A 107 12.69 38.25 44.91
N TYR A 108 11.39 38.39 44.78
CA TYR A 108 10.40 37.98 45.77
C TYR A 108 9.84 36.61 45.35
N ILE A 109 9.85 35.64 46.27
CA ILE A 109 9.30 34.29 46.04
C ILE A 109 8.47 33.86 47.24
N GLY A 110 7.29 33.29 47.03
CA GLY A 110 6.49 32.70 48.10
C GLY A 110 5.06 32.40 47.73
N GLU A 111 4.37 31.73 48.64
CA GLU A 111 2.97 31.36 48.49
C GLU A 111 2.03 32.45 49.01
N ASP A 112 0.78 32.48 48.53
CA ASP A 112 -0.25 33.44 48.97
C ASP A 112 -0.51 33.37 50.48
N ASN A 113 -0.32 32.20 51.10
CA ASN A 113 -0.41 32.01 52.56
C ASN A 113 0.82 32.46 53.36
N ASP A 114 1.95 32.82 52.74
CA ASP A 114 3.15 33.28 53.47
C ASP A 114 2.99 34.69 54.06
N ASN A 115 2.07 35.49 53.50
CA ASN A 115 1.82 36.87 53.90
C ASN A 115 3.06 37.79 53.85
N ILE A 116 4.00 37.55 52.92
CA ILE A 116 5.19 38.41 52.71
C ILE A 116 4.74 39.84 52.33
N GLU A 117 4.90 40.79 53.24
CA GLU A 117 4.39 42.16 53.07
C GLU A 117 5.12 42.86 51.92
N GLU A 118 6.43 42.69 51.81
CA GLU A 118 7.27 43.29 50.78
C GLU A 118 6.94 42.79 49.37
N MET A 119 6.54 41.50 49.23
CA MET A 119 6.14 40.92 47.94
C MET A 119 4.78 41.47 47.48
N ASN A 120 3.81 41.56 48.39
CA ASN A 120 2.49 42.11 48.07
C ASN A 120 2.58 43.63 47.79
N ASN A 121 3.43 44.36 48.51
CA ASN A 121 3.73 45.76 48.22
C ASN A 121 4.38 45.94 46.84
N ALA A 122 5.34 45.08 46.46
CA ALA A 122 5.96 45.11 45.13
C ALA A 122 4.93 44.95 44.00
N LEU A 123 4.01 43.99 44.11
CA LEU A 123 2.93 43.79 43.12
C LEU A 123 1.98 45.00 43.03
N VAL A 124 1.67 45.65 44.16
CA VAL A 124 0.84 46.86 44.21
C VAL A 124 1.56 48.07 43.58
N GLU A 125 2.87 48.23 43.80
CA GLU A 125 3.67 49.27 43.12
C GLU A 125 3.71 49.05 41.60
N MET A 126 3.86 47.80 41.16
CA MET A 126 3.86 47.38 39.75
C MET A 126 2.48 47.43 39.10
N GLY A 127 1.41 47.74 39.86
CA GLY A 127 0.03 47.78 39.37
C GLY A 127 -0.57 46.41 39.00
N VAL A 128 0.02 45.32 39.48
CA VAL A 128 -0.40 43.94 39.14
C VAL A 128 -1.54 43.49 40.06
N SER A 129 -2.68 43.12 39.46
CA SER A 129 -3.81 42.50 40.17
C SER A 129 -3.42 41.15 40.76
N MET A 130 -3.87 40.90 41.99
CA MET A 130 -3.71 39.63 42.71
C MET A 130 -5.01 38.80 42.77
N GLU A 131 -6.11 39.25 42.15
CA GLU A 131 -7.45 38.67 42.37
C GLU A 131 -7.81 37.47 41.46
N ASP A 132 -6.91 37.06 40.56
CA ASP A 132 -7.30 36.38 39.31
C ASP A 132 -7.08 34.85 39.22
N THR A 133 -6.46 34.19 40.22
CA THR A 133 -6.21 32.73 40.16
C THR A 133 -6.53 32.03 41.49
N ALA A 134 -7.40 31.02 41.45
CA ALA A 134 -7.79 30.22 42.62
C ALA A 134 -7.26 28.77 42.60
N ASN A 135 -6.59 28.37 41.52
CA ASN A 135 -6.00 27.05 41.35
C ASN A 135 -4.67 26.95 42.14
N PRO A 136 -4.46 25.93 43.01
CA PRO A 136 -3.19 25.75 43.74
C PRO A 136 -1.94 25.54 42.86
N GLU A 137 -2.11 25.16 41.60
CA GLU A 137 -1.02 25.09 40.60
C GLU A 137 -0.82 26.40 39.82
N GLY A 138 -1.66 27.42 40.08
CA GLY A 138 -1.58 28.72 39.45
C GLY A 138 -0.58 29.66 40.13
N TYR A 139 -0.10 30.65 39.37
CA TYR A 139 0.90 31.61 39.81
C TYR A 139 0.81 32.95 39.06
N ILE A 140 1.39 33.97 39.70
CA ILE A 140 1.73 35.26 39.09
C ILE A 140 3.26 35.33 39.02
N LEU A 141 3.78 35.58 37.82
CA LEU A 141 5.19 35.94 37.59
C LEU A 141 5.23 37.33 36.98
N ALA A 142 5.80 38.30 37.68
CA ALA A 142 5.87 39.68 37.23
C ALA A 142 7.28 40.26 37.41
N THR A 143 7.69 41.18 36.55
CA THR A 143 9.02 41.79 36.58
C THR A 143 8.93 43.29 36.28
N GLU A 144 9.79 44.12 36.89
CA GLU A 144 9.81 45.58 36.74
C GLU A 144 11.24 46.09 36.54
N ASP A 145 11.46 46.88 35.49
CA ASP A 145 12.66 47.69 35.23
C ASP A 145 12.59 48.95 36.13
N ASN A 146 13.52 49.12 37.07
CA ASN A 146 13.38 50.13 38.13
C ASN A 146 14.69 50.86 38.45
N GLU A 147 14.67 52.20 38.42
CA GLU A 147 15.82 53.07 38.72
C GLU A 147 16.46 52.84 40.12
N ASN A 148 15.77 52.17 41.04
CA ASN A 148 16.24 51.86 42.39
C ASN A 148 16.72 50.40 42.57
N GLY A 149 16.72 49.62 41.49
CA GLY A 149 17.01 48.19 41.46
C GLY A 149 15.80 47.38 41.02
N ASP A 150 15.93 46.65 39.91
CA ASP A 150 14.88 45.86 39.27
C ASP A 150 14.17 44.87 40.21
N LYS A 151 12.92 44.55 39.92
CA LYS A 151 12.12 43.58 40.68
C LYS A 151 11.74 42.35 39.86
N ILE A 152 11.69 41.20 40.51
CA ILE A 152 11.05 39.97 40.00
C ILE A 152 10.17 39.44 41.13
N VAL A 153 8.89 39.16 40.86
CA VAL A 153 7.96 38.56 41.81
C VAL A 153 7.46 37.22 41.27
N ILE A 154 7.58 36.18 42.09
CA ILE A 154 7.09 34.83 41.84
C ILE A 154 6.13 34.47 42.97
N LYS A 155 4.83 34.65 42.74
CA LYS A 155 3.79 34.41 43.74
C LYS A 155 2.92 33.23 43.32
N GLY A 156 3.01 32.11 44.03
CA GLY A 156 2.15 30.95 43.82
C GLY A 156 0.89 30.98 44.69
N ASN A 157 -0.20 30.37 44.23
CA ASN A 157 -1.39 30.13 45.07
C ASN A 157 -1.17 28.96 46.07
N GLY A 158 -0.06 28.25 45.90
CA GLY A 158 0.45 27.16 46.73
C GLY A 158 1.80 26.69 46.16
N GLU A 159 2.49 25.82 46.89
CA GLU A 159 3.88 25.40 46.60
C GLU A 159 4.14 25.03 45.12
N THR A 160 3.22 24.27 44.51
CA THR A 160 3.33 23.81 43.12
C THR A 160 3.21 24.96 42.13
N GLY A 161 2.34 25.94 42.40
CA GLY A 161 2.28 27.19 41.63
C GLY A 161 3.58 27.97 41.69
N THR A 162 4.18 28.12 42.88
CA THR A 162 5.48 28.80 43.04
C THR A 162 6.59 28.09 42.25
N PHE A 163 6.65 26.76 42.33
CA PHE A 163 7.58 25.95 41.52
C PHE A 163 7.39 26.18 40.01
N TYR A 164 6.15 26.17 39.52
CA TYR A 164 5.85 26.46 38.11
C TYR A 164 6.14 27.90 37.68
N GLY A 165 6.00 28.87 38.58
CA GLY A 165 6.45 30.25 38.36
C GLY A 165 7.97 30.35 38.18
N VAL A 166 8.75 29.62 38.97
CA VAL A 166 10.21 29.51 38.79
C VAL A 166 10.55 28.80 37.47
N GLN A 167 9.80 27.77 37.06
CA GLN A 167 10.01 27.11 35.75
C GLN A 167 9.70 28.04 34.57
N THR A 168 8.70 28.94 34.67
CA THR A 168 8.49 29.96 33.63
C THR A 168 9.57 31.03 33.65
N LEU A 169 10.04 31.45 34.84
CA LEU A 169 11.18 32.37 34.96
C LEU A 169 12.44 31.81 34.28
N LYS A 170 12.73 30.51 34.47
CA LYS A 170 13.83 29.78 33.82
C LYS A 170 13.82 29.93 32.29
N GLN A 171 12.64 30.01 31.68
CA GLN A 171 12.47 30.04 30.21
C GLN A 171 12.48 31.45 29.60
N ILE A 172 12.33 32.51 30.41
CA ILE A 172 12.36 33.92 29.95
C ILE A 172 13.70 34.62 30.22
N ILE A 173 14.59 34.02 31.03
CA ILE A 173 15.96 34.51 31.22
C ILE A 173 16.83 34.13 30.01
N ASN A 174 17.48 35.12 29.42
CA ASN A 174 18.46 34.96 28.35
C ASN A 174 19.83 34.51 28.89
N GLU A 175 20.67 33.91 28.03
CA GLU A 175 22.04 33.50 28.37
C GLU A 175 22.94 34.68 28.83
N ASP A 176 22.58 35.92 28.49
CA ASP A 176 23.30 37.14 28.90
C ASP A 176 22.82 37.76 30.23
N LYS A 177 22.03 36.99 31.01
CA LYS A 177 21.41 37.37 32.29
C LYS A 177 20.28 38.41 32.20
N THR A 178 19.85 38.82 31.01
CA THR A 178 18.70 39.72 30.84
C THR A 178 17.38 38.95 30.75
N LEU A 179 16.28 39.62 31.07
CA LEU A 179 14.92 39.22 30.70
C LEU A 179 14.07 40.45 30.38
N SER A 180 13.06 40.33 29.54
CA SER A 180 12.14 41.44 29.27
C SER A 180 11.18 41.65 30.43
N GLU A 181 10.73 42.89 30.60
CA GLU A 181 9.64 43.24 31.51
C GLU A 181 8.35 42.52 31.07
N VAL A 182 7.80 41.66 31.93
CA VAL A 182 6.59 40.87 31.70
C VAL A 182 5.67 40.85 32.92
N VAL A 183 4.38 40.64 32.66
CA VAL A 183 3.38 40.22 33.65
C VAL A 183 2.68 38.97 33.13
N VAL A 184 2.86 37.86 33.83
CA VAL A 184 2.28 36.55 33.56
C VAL A 184 1.29 36.21 34.68
N LYS A 185 0.09 35.78 34.31
CA LYS A 185 -0.85 35.09 35.21
C LYS A 185 -1.24 33.78 34.55
N ASP A 186 -1.12 32.69 35.28
CA ASP A 186 -1.13 31.38 34.64
C ASP A 186 -1.64 30.27 35.56
N GLU A 187 -2.44 29.35 35.00
CA GLU A 187 -2.96 28.16 35.66
C GLU A 187 -3.37 27.10 34.61
N PRO A 188 -3.32 25.79 34.94
CA PRO A 188 -3.59 24.74 33.97
C PRO A 188 -5.07 24.58 33.64
N SER A 189 -5.39 24.35 32.36
CA SER A 189 -6.71 23.87 31.89
C SER A 189 -7.10 22.55 32.55
N ILE A 190 -6.18 21.58 32.58
CA ILE A 190 -6.45 20.20 33.01
C ILE A 190 -5.71 19.91 34.31
N LYS A 191 -6.46 19.41 35.31
CA LYS A 191 -5.99 19.12 36.68
C LYS A 191 -4.89 18.06 36.72
N LEU A 192 -5.02 16.95 35.99
CA LEU A 192 -4.01 15.89 35.93
C LEU A 192 -3.32 15.90 34.55
N ARG A 193 -2.01 16.13 34.50
CA ARG A 193 -1.21 16.23 33.28
C ARG A 193 -0.07 15.23 33.38
N ALA A 194 -0.25 14.04 32.84
CA ALA A 194 0.56 12.87 33.20
C ALA A 194 1.24 12.17 32.01
N VAL A 195 2.22 11.33 32.33
CA VAL A 195 2.71 10.27 31.43
C VAL A 195 2.49 8.93 32.10
N VAL A 196 1.99 7.94 31.35
CA VAL A 196 1.88 6.54 31.80
C VAL A 196 2.94 5.71 31.10
N GLU A 197 3.77 4.96 31.83
CA GLU A 197 4.68 3.98 31.22
C GLU A 197 3.90 2.70 30.88
N GLY A 198 2.89 2.82 30.02
CA GLY A 198 1.86 1.79 29.79
C GLY A 198 2.11 0.88 28.58
N PHE A 199 3.21 1.09 27.86
CA PHE A 199 3.56 0.35 26.65
C PHE A 199 4.05 -1.09 26.92
N TYR A 200 3.91 -1.95 25.92
CA TYR A 200 4.47 -3.29 25.90
C TYR A 200 5.94 -3.32 25.43
N GLY A 201 6.73 -4.25 25.98
CA GLY A 201 8.12 -4.49 25.61
C GLY A 201 9.13 -4.19 26.72
N THR A 202 10.35 -3.81 26.33
CA THR A 202 11.42 -3.40 27.25
C THR A 202 11.02 -2.12 28.00
N PRO A 203 10.97 -2.13 29.34
CA PRO A 203 10.61 -0.94 30.13
C PRO A 203 11.76 0.09 30.10
N TRP A 204 11.47 1.34 30.47
CA TRP A 204 12.51 2.37 30.55
C TRP A 204 13.54 2.05 31.64
N THR A 205 14.79 2.42 31.40
CA THR A 205 15.85 2.34 32.40
C THR A 205 15.61 3.34 33.55
N GLN A 206 16.26 3.11 34.70
CA GLN A 206 16.20 4.04 35.82
C GLN A 206 16.65 5.45 35.42
N GLU A 207 17.73 5.56 34.65
CA GLU A 207 18.27 6.85 34.20
C GLU A 207 17.28 7.60 33.30
N GLU A 208 16.62 6.90 32.37
CA GLU A 208 15.57 7.48 31.53
C GLU A 208 14.37 7.93 32.37
N ARG A 209 13.91 7.14 33.34
CA ARG A 209 12.79 7.52 34.22
C ARG A 209 13.09 8.77 35.05
N LEU A 210 14.30 8.88 35.61
CA LEU A 210 14.73 10.04 36.41
C LEU A 210 14.88 11.32 35.57
N ASP A 211 15.32 11.19 34.33
CA ASP A 211 15.42 12.29 33.36
C ASP A 211 14.02 12.73 32.87
N GLN A 212 13.13 11.79 32.55
CA GLN A 212 11.74 12.05 32.17
C GLN A 212 10.99 12.80 33.29
N ILE A 213 11.11 12.37 34.55
CA ILE A 213 10.47 13.05 35.70
C ILE A 213 10.92 14.50 35.85
N LYS A 214 12.19 14.82 35.56
CA LYS A 214 12.70 16.20 35.57
C LYS A 214 12.14 17.03 34.42
N MET A 215 12.03 16.43 33.22
CA MET A 215 11.33 17.04 32.09
C MET A 215 9.85 17.32 32.41
N TYR A 216 9.17 16.43 33.13
CA TYR A 216 7.77 16.62 33.52
C TYR A 216 7.61 17.87 34.40
N GLY A 217 8.44 18.02 35.44
CA GLY A 217 8.46 19.23 36.27
C GLY A 217 8.79 20.51 35.49
N GLU A 218 9.76 20.45 34.56
CA GLU A 218 10.16 21.59 33.72
C GLU A 218 9.03 22.08 32.79
N TYR A 219 8.22 21.16 32.26
CA TYR A 219 7.07 21.48 31.40
C TYR A 219 5.72 21.39 32.12
N LYS A 220 5.72 21.48 33.47
CA LYS A 220 4.52 21.56 34.32
C LYS A 220 3.54 20.37 34.22
N MET A 221 4.02 19.20 33.82
CA MET A 221 3.31 17.93 33.95
C MET A 221 3.42 17.42 35.40
N ASN A 222 2.30 17.05 36.02
CA ASN A 222 2.20 16.86 37.47
C ASN A 222 2.01 15.41 37.91
N ALA A 223 2.11 14.41 37.03
CA ALA A 223 2.06 13.00 37.41
C ALA A 223 2.85 12.06 36.48
N TYR A 224 3.36 10.98 37.05
CA TYR A 224 3.97 9.86 36.34
C TYR A 224 3.34 8.56 36.85
N ILE A 225 2.71 7.81 35.94
CA ILE A 225 2.02 6.56 36.24
C ILE A 225 2.93 5.38 35.91
N TYR A 226 3.45 4.75 36.96
CA TYR A 226 4.26 3.54 36.89
C TYR A 226 3.34 2.34 36.60
N ALA A 227 3.19 2.00 35.32
CA ALA A 227 2.44 0.83 34.85
C ALA A 227 3.18 -0.06 33.81
N PRO A 228 4.52 -0.25 33.89
CA PRO A 228 5.28 -1.00 32.89
C PRO A 228 4.81 -2.45 32.80
N LYS A 229 4.26 -2.84 31.65
CA LYS A 229 3.60 -4.15 31.43
C LYS A 229 4.51 -5.36 31.65
N SER A 230 5.82 -5.16 31.70
CA SER A 230 6.86 -6.16 31.89
C SER A 230 7.49 -6.17 33.30
N ASP A 231 7.05 -5.33 34.23
CA ASP A 231 7.39 -5.44 35.65
C ASP A 231 6.45 -6.44 36.34
N PRO A 232 6.92 -7.62 36.76
CA PRO A 232 6.05 -8.61 37.35
C PRO A 232 5.46 -8.15 38.68
N TYR A 233 6.13 -7.26 39.43
CA TYR A 233 5.60 -6.76 40.70
C TYR A 233 4.46 -5.75 40.52
N HIS A 234 4.28 -5.20 39.32
CA HIS A 234 3.08 -4.47 38.93
C HIS A 234 1.91 -5.42 38.57
N ARG A 235 2.20 -6.58 37.96
CA ARG A 235 1.21 -7.48 37.33
C ARG A 235 1.29 -8.94 37.79
N GLU A 236 2.11 -9.80 37.20
CA GLU A 236 2.06 -11.27 37.42
C GLU A 236 2.38 -11.72 38.87
N LYS A 237 3.08 -10.88 39.64
CA LYS A 237 3.44 -11.03 41.05
C LYS A 237 2.87 -9.87 41.89
N TRP A 238 1.73 -9.30 41.51
CA TRP A 238 1.15 -8.11 42.16
C TRP A 238 1.02 -8.24 43.70
N ARG A 239 0.77 -9.45 44.22
CA ARG A 239 0.69 -9.78 45.65
C ARG A 239 2.03 -9.74 46.41
N GLU A 240 3.17 -9.88 45.72
CA GLU A 240 4.49 -9.85 46.35
C GLU A 240 4.95 -8.40 46.57
N PRO A 241 5.61 -8.06 47.69
CA PRO A 241 6.34 -6.79 47.81
C PRO A 241 7.55 -6.79 46.86
N TYR A 242 8.07 -5.60 46.55
CA TYR A 242 9.32 -5.49 45.81
C TYR A 242 10.49 -6.11 46.61
N PRO A 243 11.46 -6.77 45.93
CA PRO A 243 12.71 -7.19 46.56
C PRO A 243 13.47 -6.00 47.14
N GLU A 244 14.26 -6.23 48.20
CA GLU A 244 15.05 -5.19 48.88
C GLU A 244 15.96 -4.40 47.90
N SER A 245 16.51 -5.08 46.88
CA SER A 245 17.34 -4.48 45.82
C SER A 245 16.60 -3.51 44.88
N GLU A 246 15.27 -3.54 44.85
CA GLU A 246 14.44 -2.64 44.06
C GLU A 246 13.93 -1.44 44.88
N LEU A 247 14.00 -1.49 46.21
CA LEU A 247 13.43 -0.46 47.08
C LEU A 247 14.16 0.88 46.95
N ASP A 248 15.50 0.87 46.93
CA ASP A 248 16.32 2.07 46.72
C ASP A 248 15.99 2.73 45.37
N ARG A 249 15.84 1.91 44.32
CA ARG A 249 15.50 2.33 42.95
C ARG A 249 14.13 3.01 42.88
N MET A 250 13.14 2.48 43.59
CA MET A 250 11.81 3.10 43.68
C MET A 250 11.81 4.35 44.56
N ASN A 251 12.56 4.37 45.66
CA ASN A 251 12.69 5.54 46.53
C ASN A 251 13.34 6.73 45.80
N GLU A 252 14.35 6.49 44.97
CA GLU A 252 14.98 7.50 44.11
C GLU A 252 13.98 8.12 43.11
N LEU A 253 13.09 7.32 42.52
CA LEU A 253 12.01 7.81 41.64
C LEU A 253 10.99 8.65 42.42
N ILE A 254 10.56 8.20 43.60
CA ILE A 254 9.60 8.91 44.45
C ILE A 254 10.18 10.25 44.91
N GLN A 255 11.44 10.27 45.38
CA GLN A 255 12.13 11.51 45.76
C GLN A 255 12.26 12.46 44.57
N THR A 256 12.73 11.97 43.41
CA THR A 256 12.88 12.81 42.21
C THR A 256 11.54 13.37 41.73
N ALA A 257 10.45 12.61 41.86
CA ALA A 257 9.11 13.07 41.53
C ALA A 257 8.65 14.20 42.47
N ASN A 258 8.79 14.01 43.79
CA ASN A 258 8.49 15.04 44.79
C ASN A 258 9.30 16.32 44.58
N GLU A 259 10.61 16.20 44.28
CA GLU A 259 11.52 17.32 43.99
C GLU A 259 11.12 18.13 42.74
N ASN A 260 10.33 17.54 41.84
CA ASN A 260 9.86 18.16 40.59
C ASN A 260 8.35 18.48 40.60
N LYS A 261 7.69 18.39 41.77
CA LYS A 261 6.23 18.51 41.95
C LYS A 261 5.40 17.55 41.05
N VAL A 262 5.95 16.37 40.78
CA VAL A 262 5.30 15.28 40.03
C VAL A 262 4.74 14.24 41.01
N ASP A 263 3.47 13.90 40.87
CA ASP A 263 2.88 12.76 41.58
C ASP A 263 3.43 11.45 41.05
N PHE A 264 4.17 10.73 41.90
CA PHE A 264 4.49 9.33 41.64
C PHE A 264 3.23 8.47 41.88
N VAL A 265 2.61 7.98 40.81
CA VAL A 265 1.43 7.10 40.86
C VAL A 265 1.87 5.65 40.65
N PHE A 266 1.74 4.80 41.66
CA PHE A 266 1.99 3.36 41.49
C PHE A 266 0.73 2.63 41.03
N ALA A 267 0.77 1.99 39.86
CA ALA A 267 -0.33 1.19 39.36
C ALA A 267 -0.20 -0.30 39.75
N ILE A 268 -1.33 -1.00 39.88
CA ILE A 268 -1.41 -2.44 40.15
C ILE A 268 -2.37 -3.06 39.15
N SER A 269 -1.98 -4.14 38.45
CA SER A 269 -2.82 -4.85 37.47
C SER A 269 -3.17 -6.28 37.93
N PRO A 270 -4.10 -6.45 38.89
CA PRO A 270 -4.37 -7.75 39.51
C PRO A 270 -5.30 -8.66 38.68
N GLY A 271 -5.97 -8.11 37.65
CA GLY A 271 -7.10 -8.74 36.95
C GLY A 271 -6.79 -10.01 36.14
N LEU A 272 -5.52 -10.44 36.06
CA LEU A 272 -5.15 -11.74 35.46
C LEU A 272 -5.60 -12.94 36.30
N ASP A 273 -5.53 -12.83 37.63
CA ASP A 273 -5.69 -13.99 38.53
C ASP A 273 -6.43 -13.72 39.84
N ILE A 274 -6.83 -12.47 40.11
CA ILE A 274 -7.54 -12.09 41.34
C ILE A 274 -8.86 -12.88 41.53
N LYS A 275 -9.23 -13.11 42.79
CA LYS A 275 -10.48 -13.76 43.18
C LYS A 275 -11.47 -12.74 43.74
N PHE A 276 -12.74 -12.88 43.36
CA PHE A 276 -13.84 -12.01 43.81
C PHE A 276 -14.81 -12.67 44.80
N GLN A 277 -14.67 -13.97 45.07
CA GLN A 277 -15.56 -14.73 45.96
C GLN A 277 -14.78 -15.66 46.91
N GLY A 278 -15.29 -15.86 48.13
CA GLY A 278 -14.75 -16.81 49.11
C GLY A 278 -13.50 -16.34 49.86
N GLU A 279 -12.86 -17.27 50.60
CA GLU A 279 -11.67 -16.98 51.42
C GLU A 279 -10.46 -16.51 50.58
N GLU A 280 -10.33 -16.98 49.34
CA GLU A 280 -9.27 -16.55 48.42
C GLU A 280 -9.41 -15.07 48.04
N ALA A 281 -10.64 -14.55 47.90
CA ALA A 281 -10.88 -13.14 47.58
C ALA A 281 -10.54 -12.21 48.74
N GLU A 282 -10.81 -12.63 49.98
CA GLU A 282 -10.38 -11.88 51.16
C GLU A 282 -8.85 -11.92 51.30
N ALA A 283 -8.20 -13.06 51.02
CA ALA A 283 -6.75 -13.16 50.99
C ALA A 283 -6.11 -12.24 49.92
N ASP A 284 -6.69 -12.21 48.71
CA ASP A 284 -6.27 -11.33 47.63
C ASP A 284 -6.46 -9.85 47.95
N PHE A 285 -7.61 -9.46 48.51
CA PHE A 285 -7.83 -8.07 48.94
C PHE A 285 -6.85 -7.65 50.04
N ASN A 286 -6.56 -8.52 51.01
CA ASN A 286 -5.54 -8.25 52.02
C ASN A 286 -4.14 -8.16 51.41
N ALA A 287 -3.82 -8.94 50.36
CA ALA A 287 -2.56 -8.80 49.63
C ALA A 287 -2.46 -7.44 48.90
N LEU A 288 -3.56 -6.95 48.31
CA LEU A 288 -3.63 -5.64 47.66
C LEU A 288 -3.35 -4.50 48.66
N ILE A 289 -3.99 -4.55 49.84
CA ILE A 289 -3.78 -3.60 50.94
C ILE A 289 -2.33 -3.66 51.44
N ASN A 290 -1.76 -4.85 51.65
CA ASN A 290 -0.37 -5.00 52.11
C ASN A 290 0.66 -4.47 51.09
N LYS A 291 0.42 -4.68 49.78
CA LYS A 291 1.25 -4.12 48.71
C LYS A 291 1.20 -2.60 48.68
N ALA A 292 0.00 -2.01 48.74
CA ALA A 292 -0.18 -0.57 48.79
C ALA A 292 0.42 0.04 50.08
N GLN A 293 0.28 -0.63 51.22
CA GLN A 293 0.88 -0.22 52.49
C GLN A 293 2.41 -0.15 52.42
N THR A 294 3.05 -1.16 51.81
CA THR A 294 4.51 -1.19 51.59
C THR A 294 4.96 0.02 50.77
N LEU A 295 4.28 0.30 49.66
CA LEU A 295 4.58 1.43 48.78
C LEU A 295 4.31 2.79 49.44
N TYR A 296 3.27 2.89 50.28
CA TYR A 296 2.96 4.08 51.06
C TYR A 296 4.03 4.38 52.11
N GLU A 297 4.60 3.36 52.75
CA GLU A 297 5.75 3.48 53.65
C GLU A 297 7.03 3.94 52.92
N MET A 298 7.17 3.61 51.63
CA MET A 298 8.22 4.14 50.74
C MET A 298 7.94 5.57 50.23
N GLY A 299 6.81 6.18 50.58
CA GLY A 299 6.47 7.56 50.21
C GLY A 299 5.49 7.71 49.03
N VAL A 300 4.96 6.63 48.45
CA VAL A 300 3.92 6.73 47.40
C VAL A 300 2.65 7.36 47.99
N ARG A 301 2.06 8.33 47.28
CA ARG A 301 0.82 9.03 47.68
C ARG A 301 -0.29 9.06 46.63
N SER A 302 -0.06 8.44 45.47
CA SER A 302 -1.05 8.23 44.43
C SER A 302 -1.02 6.78 43.98
N PHE A 303 -2.19 6.16 43.79
CA PHE A 303 -2.32 4.74 43.44
C PHE A 303 -3.28 4.56 42.28
N ALA A 304 -3.04 3.54 41.46
CA ALA A 304 -3.97 3.11 40.44
C ALA A 304 -4.22 1.59 40.49
N ILE A 305 -5.43 1.14 40.16
CA ILE A 305 -5.78 -0.27 39.99
C ILE A 305 -6.38 -0.45 38.59
N LEU A 306 -5.74 -1.28 37.78
CA LEU A 306 -5.99 -1.38 36.34
C LEU A 306 -6.62 -2.72 35.96
N TRP A 307 -7.65 -2.66 35.11
CA TRP A 307 -8.41 -3.81 34.61
C TRP A 307 -8.28 -3.99 33.09
N ASP A 308 -7.25 -3.40 32.48
CA ASP A 308 -6.98 -3.49 31.05
C ASP A 308 -6.35 -4.83 30.64
N ASP A 309 -6.72 -5.32 29.46
CA ASP A 309 -6.20 -6.52 28.82
C ASP A 309 -6.30 -7.81 29.68
N ILE A 310 -7.48 -8.03 30.29
CA ILE A 310 -7.80 -9.18 31.14
C ILE A 310 -8.99 -10.02 30.64
N GLY A 311 -9.06 -11.28 31.09
CA GLY A 311 -10.14 -12.21 30.73
C GLY A 311 -11.47 -11.95 31.43
N ASN A 312 -11.46 -11.63 32.73
CA ASN A 312 -12.66 -11.48 33.57
C ASN A 312 -13.59 -10.34 33.10
N ASP A 313 -14.91 -10.50 33.26
CA ASP A 313 -15.96 -9.56 32.84
C ASP A 313 -16.97 -9.21 33.95
N GLU A 314 -16.61 -9.43 35.22
CA GLU A 314 -17.42 -9.07 36.40
C GLU A 314 -17.25 -7.59 36.77
N GLY A 315 -17.88 -6.69 36.01
CA GLY A 315 -17.75 -5.23 36.16
C GLY A 315 -18.18 -4.70 37.54
N ASP A 316 -19.19 -5.31 38.16
CA ASP A 316 -19.60 -5.00 39.54
C ASP A 316 -18.52 -5.40 40.55
N LYS A 317 -17.86 -6.56 40.37
CA LYS A 317 -16.80 -7.05 41.28
C LYS A 317 -15.50 -6.28 41.18
N GLN A 318 -15.16 -5.82 39.99
CA GLN A 318 -14.04 -4.90 39.80
C GLN A 318 -14.31 -3.56 40.50
N ALA A 319 -15.53 -3.02 40.40
CA ALA A 319 -15.95 -1.83 41.12
C ALA A 319 -16.08 -2.03 42.65
N GLU A 320 -16.55 -3.18 43.14
CA GLU A 320 -16.58 -3.52 44.56
C GLU A 320 -15.16 -3.51 45.18
N VAL A 321 -14.17 -4.09 44.50
CA VAL A 321 -12.76 -4.06 44.92
C VAL A 321 -12.21 -2.63 44.95
N LEU A 322 -12.48 -1.83 43.91
CA LEU A 322 -12.06 -0.43 43.82
C LEU A 322 -12.66 0.41 44.95
N ASN A 323 -13.97 0.32 45.19
CA ASN A 323 -14.67 1.03 46.26
C ASN A 323 -14.15 0.63 47.64
N ARG A 324 -13.92 -0.67 47.86
CA ARG A 324 -13.39 -1.17 49.13
C ARG A 324 -11.96 -0.66 49.38
N PHE A 325 -11.10 -0.65 48.36
CA PHE A 325 -9.75 -0.08 48.46
C PHE A 325 -9.78 1.45 48.69
N ASN A 326 -10.69 2.16 47.99
CA ASN A 326 -10.90 3.60 48.17
C ASN A 326 -11.31 3.92 49.63
N SER A 327 -12.19 3.11 50.23
CA SER A 327 -12.63 3.24 51.62
C SER A 327 -11.57 2.82 52.65
N GLU A 328 -11.06 1.59 52.56
CA GLU A 328 -10.19 0.97 53.57
C GLU A 328 -8.72 1.41 53.48
N PHE A 329 -8.29 1.99 52.34
CA PHE A 329 -6.94 2.52 52.16
C PHE A 329 -6.93 4.03 51.91
N VAL A 330 -7.41 4.51 50.75
CA VAL A 330 -7.21 5.91 50.33
C VAL A 330 -7.83 6.90 51.32
N LYS A 331 -9.13 6.76 51.58
CA LYS A 331 -9.90 7.59 52.52
C LYS A 331 -9.47 7.36 53.98
N ALA A 332 -8.95 6.18 54.30
CA ALA A 332 -8.45 5.83 55.63
C ALA A 332 -7.08 6.44 55.97
N LYS A 333 -6.24 6.72 54.96
CA LYS A 333 -4.96 7.44 55.13
C LYS A 333 -5.15 8.95 55.27
N GLY A 334 -6.00 9.54 54.43
CA GLY A 334 -6.30 10.97 54.41
C GLY A 334 -5.24 11.86 53.73
N ASP A 335 -4.02 11.37 53.49
CA ASP A 335 -2.96 12.03 52.71
C ASP A 335 -2.71 11.37 51.33
N VAL A 336 -3.51 10.37 50.95
CA VAL A 336 -3.45 9.70 49.64
C VAL A 336 -4.43 10.38 48.67
N LYS A 337 -3.95 10.68 47.46
CA LYS A 337 -4.75 11.30 46.39
C LYS A 337 -5.81 10.35 45.82
N PRO A 338 -6.86 10.86 45.13
CA PRO A 338 -7.92 10.03 44.55
C PRO A 338 -7.41 8.83 43.76
N LEU A 339 -8.04 7.67 43.98
CA LEU A 339 -7.70 6.42 43.30
C LEU A 339 -7.93 6.57 41.79
N ILE A 340 -6.97 6.11 40.98
CA ILE A 340 -7.11 6.02 39.54
C ILE A 340 -7.49 4.59 39.14
N THR A 341 -8.33 4.42 38.13
CA THR A 341 -8.61 3.12 37.53
C THR A 341 -8.74 3.18 36.00
N VAL A 342 -8.53 2.07 35.32
CA VAL A 342 -8.98 1.86 33.93
C VAL A 342 -9.90 0.62 33.92
N PRO A 343 -11.09 0.68 33.31
CA PRO A 343 -11.96 -0.48 33.15
C PRO A 343 -11.42 -1.43 32.07
N LYS A 344 -11.97 -2.64 31.97
CA LYS A 344 -11.72 -3.52 30.83
C LYS A 344 -12.23 -2.96 29.50
N GLU A 345 -13.43 -2.37 29.50
CA GLU A 345 -14.01 -1.70 28.33
C GLU A 345 -13.56 -0.23 28.30
N TYR A 346 -12.29 0.01 27.96
CA TYR A 346 -11.64 1.32 28.10
C TYR A 346 -11.77 2.28 26.90
N TRP A 347 -12.52 1.91 25.85
CA TRP A 347 -12.75 2.78 24.69
C TRP A 347 -14.23 2.82 24.28
N ALA A 348 -14.70 3.98 23.84
CA ALA A 348 -16.12 4.28 23.73
C ALA A 348 -16.85 3.37 22.74
N SER A 349 -16.26 3.05 21.58
CA SER A 349 -16.89 2.18 20.57
C SER A 349 -17.14 0.74 21.05
N TYR A 350 -16.49 0.32 22.15
CA TYR A 350 -16.67 -0.98 22.79
C TYR A 350 -17.43 -0.91 24.13
N MET A 351 -17.77 0.27 24.64
CA MET A 351 -18.70 0.42 25.79
C MET A 351 -20.17 0.16 25.41
N TYR A 352 -20.48 0.17 24.11
CA TYR A 352 -21.83 -0.06 23.57
C TYR A 352 -21.95 -1.39 22.82
N GLU A 353 -23.20 -1.83 22.66
CA GLU A 353 -23.61 -2.92 21.77
C GLU A 353 -23.51 -2.51 20.28
N GLN A 354 -23.71 -3.48 19.37
CA GLN A 354 -23.64 -3.26 17.91
C GLN A 354 -24.67 -2.26 17.35
N ASP A 355 -25.62 -1.76 18.15
CA ASP A 355 -26.53 -0.69 17.77
C ASP A 355 -25.93 0.73 17.96
N GLY A 356 -24.82 0.86 18.69
CA GLY A 356 -24.16 2.12 19.03
C GLY A 356 -24.97 3.03 19.96
N GLN A 357 -25.90 2.45 20.75
CA GLN A 357 -26.79 3.20 21.65
C GLN A 357 -27.00 2.49 23.00
N THR A 358 -27.10 1.16 23.01
CA THR A 358 -27.27 0.36 24.22
C THR A 358 -25.91 0.18 24.90
N ILE A 359 -25.76 0.66 26.13
CA ILE A 359 -24.56 0.44 26.94
C ILE A 359 -24.47 -1.04 27.30
N LYS A 360 -23.28 -1.65 27.20
CA LYS A 360 -23.07 -3.05 27.57
C LYS A 360 -23.16 -3.27 29.08
N LYS A 361 -23.51 -4.50 29.45
CA LYS A 361 -23.69 -4.90 30.86
C LYS A 361 -22.46 -4.71 31.74
N TYR A 362 -21.25 -5.01 31.25
CA TYR A 362 -20.01 -4.75 31.99
C TYR A 362 -19.86 -3.25 32.33
N THR A 363 -20.01 -2.39 31.33
CA THR A 363 -19.85 -0.93 31.51
C THR A 363 -20.96 -0.35 32.38
N GLU A 364 -22.20 -0.82 32.23
CA GLU A 364 -23.34 -0.46 33.09
C GLU A 364 -23.07 -0.83 34.57
N ASP A 365 -22.64 -2.08 34.83
CA ASP A 365 -22.36 -2.56 36.18
C ASP A 365 -21.18 -1.82 36.84
N PHE A 366 -20.08 -1.64 36.11
CA PHE A 366 -18.89 -0.96 36.59
C PHE A 366 -19.20 0.52 36.89
N ALA A 367 -19.79 1.27 35.95
CA ALA A 367 -20.03 2.71 36.10
C ALA A 367 -21.14 3.07 37.11
N SER A 368 -22.11 2.16 37.33
CA SER A 368 -23.17 2.32 38.33
C SER A 368 -22.74 1.92 39.75
N THR A 369 -21.84 0.95 39.88
CA THR A 369 -21.30 0.49 41.18
C THR A 369 -20.18 1.39 41.70
N LEU A 370 -19.34 1.95 40.82
CA LEU A 370 -18.12 2.67 41.21
C LEU A 370 -18.37 4.01 41.93
N ASP A 371 -17.63 4.24 43.01
CA ASP A 371 -17.52 5.51 43.74
C ASP A 371 -17.22 6.67 42.77
N LYS A 372 -17.92 7.79 42.94
CA LYS A 372 -17.79 8.95 42.05
C LYS A 372 -16.52 9.77 42.27
N ASP A 373 -15.80 9.56 43.38
CA ASP A 373 -14.50 10.19 43.68
C ASP A 373 -13.27 9.35 43.27
N ILE A 374 -13.46 8.20 42.64
CA ILE A 374 -12.41 7.45 41.93
C ILE A 374 -12.29 8.04 40.51
N GLU A 375 -11.10 8.41 40.06
CA GLU A 375 -10.86 8.94 38.71
C GLU A 375 -10.71 7.76 37.72
N VAL A 376 -11.27 7.86 36.51
CA VAL A 376 -11.38 6.72 35.56
C VAL A 376 -10.78 7.08 34.21
N MET A 377 -9.94 6.19 33.66
CA MET A 377 -9.27 6.36 32.36
C MET A 377 -10.09 5.79 31.20
N TRP A 378 -10.10 6.49 30.06
CA TRP A 378 -10.53 6.01 28.73
C TRP A 378 -9.42 6.24 27.70
N THR A 379 -9.47 5.60 26.53
CA THR A 379 -8.55 5.92 25.39
C THR A 379 -9.15 6.80 24.30
N GLY A 380 -10.47 7.01 24.30
CA GLY A 380 -11.21 7.83 23.33
C GLY A 380 -12.26 7.00 22.60
N HIS A 381 -12.52 7.30 21.31
CA HIS A 381 -13.46 6.51 20.51
C HIS A 381 -13.01 5.04 20.38
N ASP A 382 -11.71 4.83 20.15
CA ASP A 382 -11.06 3.54 19.95
C ASP A 382 -9.85 3.38 20.88
N VAL A 383 -9.19 2.21 20.85
CA VAL A 383 -7.90 1.99 21.56
C VAL A 383 -6.84 3.00 21.11
N ILE A 384 -6.78 3.28 19.80
CA ILE A 384 -5.93 4.32 19.19
C ILE A 384 -6.82 5.14 18.25
N PRO A 385 -7.48 6.22 18.72
CA PRO A 385 -8.43 6.98 17.90
C PRO A 385 -7.74 7.65 16.69
N PRO A 386 -8.06 7.26 15.43
CA PRO A 386 -7.25 7.64 14.26
C PRO A 386 -7.35 9.12 13.88
N ASN A 387 -8.38 9.80 14.39
CA ASN A 387 -8.69 11.21 14.11
C ASN A 387 -8.75 12.06 15.40
N GLY A 388 -8.11 11.62 16.49
CA GLY A 388 -8.17 12.33 17.77
C GLY A 388 -9.42 12.02 18.58
N VAL A 389 -9.80 12.93 19.49
CA VAL A 389 -10.96 12.80 20.37
C VAL A 389 -11.77 14.09 20.31
N SER A 390 -13.07 13.95 20.00
CA SER A 390 -14.01 15.06 19.91
C SER A 390 -14.80 15.27 21.21
N MET A 391 -15.44 16.44 21.36
CA MET A 391 -16.40 16.67 22.44
C MET A 391 -17.55 15.64 22.43
N ASP A 392 -18.02 15.20 21.26
CA ASP A 392 -19.09 14.19 21.15
C ASP A 392 -18.64 12.81 21.69
N ASP A 393 -17.37 12.47 21.56
CA ASP A 393 -16.81 11.22 22.12
C ASP A 393 -16.57 11.32 23.63
N ALA A 394 -16.17 12.51 24.11
CA ALA A 394 -16.03 12.77 25.54
C ALA A 394 -17.39 12.73 26.26
N ASN A 395 -18.37 13.52 25.77
CA ASN A 395 -19.74 13.59 26.30
C ASN A 395 -20.39 12.21 26.45
N ARG A 396 -20.24 11.34 25.44
CA ARG A 396 -20.78 9.96 25.48
C ARG A 396 -20.35 9.17 26.71
N VAL A 397 -19.11 9.34 27.15
CA VAL A 397 -18.54 8.55 28.24
C VAL A 397 -18.63 9.29 29.58
N THR A 398 -18.61 10.63 29.61
CA THR A 398 -18.96 11.39 30.82
C THR A 398 -20.44 11.21 31.20
N ASP A 399 -21.35 11.07 30.22
CA ASP A 399 -22.76 10.67 30.44
C ASP A 399 -22.88 9.29 31.12
N ILE A 400 -22.07 8.30 30.70
CA ILE A 400 -22.06 6.96 31.31
C ILE A 400 -21.60 7.02 32.77
N TYR A 401 -20.47 7.69 33.03
CA TYR A 401 -19.83 7.67 34.34
C TYR A 401 -20.37 8.74 35.31
N GLY A 402 -21.08 9.77 34.82
CA GLY A 402 -21.65 10.87 35.59
C GLY A 402 -20.60 11.81 36.20
N LYS A 403 -19.43 11.93 35.56
CA LYS A 403 -18.27 12.71 36.01
C LYS A 403 -17.31 12.99 34.86
N LYS A 404 -16.42 13.98 35.04
CA LYS A 404 -15.24 14.13 34.18
C LYS A 404 -14.32 12.91 34.29
N MET A 405 -13.56 12.64 33.24
CA MET A 405 -12.76 11.42 33.08
C MET A 405 -11.31 11.75 32.71
N LEU A 406 -10.44 10.74 32.73
CA LEU A 406 -9.02 10.87 32.36
C LEU A 406 -8.80 10.32 30.94
N LEU A 407 -8.26 11.12 30.02
CA LEU A 407 -7.89 10.66 28.68
C LEU A 407 -6.49 10.04 28.69
N TRP A 408 -6.41 8.71 28.62
CA TRP A 408 -5.21 7.94 28.23
C TRP A 408 -5.02 8.06 26.72
N TRP A 409 -4.14 8.95 26.30
CA TRP A 409 -3.85 9.19 24.90
C TRP A 409 -2.74 8.28 24.37
N ASN A 410 -3.10 7.32 23.52
CA ASN A 410 -2.18 6.37 22.89
C ASN A 410 -1.40 6.99 21.71
N TYR A 411 -0.57 7.99 22.03
CA TYR A 411 0.47 8.56 21.18
C TYR A 411 1.47 9.32 22.08
N PRO A 412 2.80 9.18 21.91
CA PRO A 412 3.50 8.57 20.77
C PRO A 412 3.70 7.04 20.82
N VAL A 413 3.09 6.30 21.77
CA VAL A 413 3.27 4.84 21.88
C VAL A 413 3.20 4.11 20.53
N ASN A 414 4.18 3.22 20.31
CA ASN A 414 4.41 2.53 19.06
C ASN A 414 4.67 1.03 19.24
N ASP A 415 4.33 0.43 20.38
CA ASP A 415 4.56 -1.00 20.64
C ASP A 415 3.88 -1.93 19.61
N TYR A 416 2.66 -1.58 19.19
CA TYR A 416 1.92 -2.21 18.09
C TYR A 416 2.54 -2.00 16.68
N LYS A 417 3.55 -1.13 16.56
CA LYS A 417 4.20 -0.76 15.28
C LYS A 417 5.66 -0.36 15.51
N GLU A 418 6.40 -1.19 16.25
CA GLU A 418 7.70 -0.82 16.86
C GLU A 418 8.77 -0.32 15.86
N ASP A 419 8.62 -0.67 14.59
CA ASP A 419 9.51 -0.27 13.50
C ASP A 419 9.31 1.17 13.02
N LYS A 420 8.22 1.85 13.40
CA LYS A 420 8.00 3.26 13.11
C LYS A 420 8.09 4.10 14.39
N LEU A 421 8.83 5.20 14.33
CA LEU A 421 8.87 6.19 15.40
C LEU A 421 7.73 7.21 15.24
N ALA A 422 7.17 7.67 16.36
CA ALA A 422 6.25 8.81 16.39
C ALA A 422 6.99 10.04 16.93
N LEU A 423 7.33 10.96 16.03
CA LEU A 423 8.11 12.18 16.31
C LEU A 423 7.28 13.45 16.07
N GLY A 424 5.94 13.33 16.03
CA GLY A 424 5.00 14.43 15.80
C GLY A 424 4.44 15.05 17.08
N PRO A 425 3.62 16.10 16.97
CA PRO A 425 2.90 16.68 18.10
C PRO A 425 1.64 15.88 18.47
N ILE A 426 1.08 16.16 19.65
CA ILE A 426 -0.32 15.86 19.95
C ILE A 426 -1.22 16.57 18.92
N TYR A 427 -2.17 15.84 18.33
CA TYR A 427 -2.88 16.25 17.12
C TYR A 427 -4.33 15.77 17.12
N SER A 428 -5.22 16.56 16.51
CA SER A 428 -6.68 16.35 16.41
C SER A 428 -7.47 16.16 17.73
N LEU A 429 -6.91 16.49 18.89
CA LEU A 429 -7.71 16.61 20.13
C LEU A 429 -8.48 17.94 20.12
N ASP A 430 -9.74 17.93 20.57
CA ASP A 430 -10.56 19.14 20.64
C ASP A 430 -9.97 20.13 21.68
N LYS A 431 -9.96 21.42 21.33
CA LYS A 431 -9.46 22.51 22.18
C LYS A 431 -10.29 22.75 23.45
N ASN A 432 -11.47 22.14 23.56
CA ASN A 432 -12.40 22.32 24.67
C ASN A 432 -12.52 21.06 25.54
N LEU A 433 -11.71 20.00 25.33
CA LEU A 433 -11.83 18.77 26.12
C LEU A 433 -11.67 19.02 27.63
N ASP A 434 -11.00 20.10 28.06
CA ASP A 434 -10.92 20.52 29.47
C ASP A 434 -12.30 20.76 30.12
N ASP A 435 -13.35 21.00 29.34
CA ASP A 435 -14.73 21.08 29.83
C ASP A 435 -15.26 19.69 30.29
N GLU A 436 -14.76 18.57 29.73
CA GLU A 436 -15.23 17.19 30.02
C GLU A 436 -14.16 16.24 30.63
N ILE A 437 -12.85 16.53 30.53
CA ILE A 437 -11.78 15.68 31.10
C ILE A 437 -11.14 16.32 32.35
N SER A 438 -10.94 15.52 33.39
CA SER A 438 -10.19 15.88 34.60
C SER A 438 -8.68 15.62 34.44
N GLY A 439 -8.29 14.82 33.45
CA GLY A 439 -6.90 14.49 33.19
C GLY A 439 -6.58 14.18 31.72
N PHE A 440 -5.32 14.45 31.36
CA PHE A 440 -4.71 14.10 30.09
C PHE A 440 -3.40 13.36 30.35
N ILE A 441 -3.27 12.16 29.78
CA ILE A 441 -2.24 11.18 30.12
C ILE A 441 -1.61 10.69 28.81
N VAL A 442 -0.33 11.00 28.59
CA VAL A 442 0.41 10.57 27.39
C VAL A 442 0.94 9.13 27.60
N ASN A 443 0.68 8.22 26.67
CA ASN A 443 1.36 6.93 26.59
C ASN A 443 2.54 7.03 25.59
N PRO A 444 3.80 6.92 26.02
CA PRO A 444 4.98 7.17 25.20
C PRO A 444 5.49 5.90 24.49
N MET A 445 6.54 6.04 23.68
CA MET A 445 7.29 4.89 23.17
C MET A 445 8.25 4.36 24.25
N ARG A 446 8.65 3.08 24.12
CA ARG A 446 9.81 2.54 24.85
C ARG A 446 11.11 3.33 24.60
N PHE A 447 11.17 4.08 23.50
CA PHE A 447 12.23 5.03 23.17
C PHE A 447 12.00 6.35 23.93
N ALA A 448 12.60 6.46 25.13
CA ALA A 448 12.32 7.56 26.05
C ALA A 448 12.67 8.95 25.48
N GLU A 449 13.87 9.12 24.92
CA GLU A 449 14.31 10.41 24.35
C GLU A 449 13.48 10.82 23.14
N ALA A 450 13.19 9.87 22.24
CA ALA A 450 12.36 10.11 21.07
C ALA A 450 10.93 10.55 21.46
N SER A 451 10.39 9.99 22.55
CA SER A 451 9.05 10.33 23.06
C SER A 451 8.95 11.76 23.59
N LYS A 452 10.06 12.37 24.06
CA LYS A 452 10.07 13.74 24.60
C LYS A 452 9.44 14.76 23.64
N ILE A 453 9.67 14.58 22.33
CA ILE A 453 9.17 15.48 21.28
C ILE A 453 7.64 15.62 21.38
N SER A 454 6.91 14.51 21.46
CA SER A 454 5.45 14.51 21.58
C SER A 454 5.00 14.85 23.00
N THR A 455 5.67 14.33 24.04
CA THR A 455 5.31 14.56 25.45
C THR A 455 5.33 16.05 25.82
N ILE A 456 6.33 16.82 25.36
CA ILE A 456 6.40 18.27 25.58
C ILE A 456 5.20 19.00 24.91
N THR A 457 4.73 18.54 23.76
CA THR A 457 3.49 19.10 23.15
C THR A 457 2.22 18.67 23.89
N GLY A 458 2.24 17.51 24.55
CA GLY A 458 1.19 17.07 25.46
C GLY A 458 1.13 17.88 26.76
N ALA A 459 2.27 18.36 27.23
CA ALA A 459 2.36 19.32 28.33
C ALA A 459 1.73 20.68 27.95
N ASP A 460 2.08 21.21 26.78
CA ASP A 460 1.51 22.46 26.23
C ASP A 460 -0.02 22.35 26.08
N TYR A 461 -0.50 21.25 25.50
CA TYR A 461 -1.93 20.96 25.38
C TYR A 461 -2.63 20.81 26.73
N GLY A 462 -2.06 20.03 27.67
CA GLY A 462 -2.67 19.78 28.98
C GLY A 462 -2.75 21.03 29.86
N TRP A 463 -1.80 21.94 29.71
CA TRP A 463 -1.78 23.22 30.43
C TRP A 463 -2.69 24.27 29.79
N ASN A 464 -2.71 24.39 28.46
CA ASN A 464 -3.51 25.42 27.79
C ASN A 464 -4.17 24.94 26.49
N THR A 465 -5.11 24.01 26.65
CA THR A 465 -5.98 23.42 25.59
C THR A 465 -6.48 24.43 24.55
N LYS A 466 -7.00 25.57 25.03
CA LYS A 466 -7.66 26.59 24.20
C LYS A 466 -6.66 27.34 23.32
N GLU A 467 -5.48 27.70 23.84
CA GLU A 467 -4.40 28.33 23.06
C GLU A 467 -3.34 27.35 22.52
N TYR A 468 -3.61 26.04 22.54
CA TYR A 468 -2.73 25.04 21.94
C TYR A 468 -2.64 25.23 20.41
N ASP A 469 -1.43 25.31 19.87
CA ASP A 469 -1.18 25.22 18.43
C ASP A 469 -0.14 24.14 18.18
N TYR A 470 -0.53 23.07 17.49
CA TYR A 470 0.32 21.90 17.29
C TYR A 470 1.59 22.22 16.48
N ASN A 471 1.57 23.22 15.59
CA ASN A 471 2.75 23.63 14.82
C ASN A 471 3.72 24.42 15.70
N ARG A 472 3.23 25.43 16.45
CA ARG A 472 4.03 26.17 17.44
C ARG A 472 4.67 25.20 18.44
N SER A 473 3.84 24.35 19.03
CA SER A 473 4.23 23.39 20.05
C SER A 473 5.31 22.42 19.55
N TRP A 474 5.11 21.84 18.36
CA TRP A 474 6.09 20.96 17.72
C TRP A 474 7.40 21.68 17.38
N ASN A 475 7.33 22.88 16.79
CA ASN A 475 8.52 23.68 16.46
C ASN A 475 9.31 24.09 17.72
N ASN A 476 8.64 24.35 18.85
CA ASN A 476 9.31 24.63 20.12
C ASN A 476 9.93 23.37 20.72
N SER A 477 9.18 22.27 20.77
CA SER A 477 9.66 20.95 21.26
C SER A 477 10.89 20.45 20.49
N LEU A 478 10.86 20.50 19.16
CA LEU A 478 12.02 20.19 18.30
C LEU A 478 13.20 21.14 18.55
N GLY A 479 12.96 22.38 18.94
CA GLY A 479 14.00 23.35 19.34
C GLY A 479 14.63 23.04 20.69
N ILE A 480 13.83 22.58 21.66
CA ILE A 480 14.29 22.14 22.98
C ILE A 480 15.20 20.90 22.84
N ILE A 481 14.73 19.91 22.07
CA ILE A 481 15.39 18.61 21.93
C ILE A 481 16.57 18.64 20.94
N GLY A 482 16.41 19.28 19.78
CA GLY A 482 17.44 19.36 18.73
C GLY A 482 18.48 20.45 18.95
N LYS A 483 18.14 21.53 19.66
CA LYS A 483 18.97 22.73 19.87
C LYS A 483 19.54 23.26 18.55
N ASP A 484 20.85 23.18 18.34
CA ASP A 484 21.52 23.65 17.13
C ASP A 484 21.15 22.83 15.88
N ALA A 485 20.73 21.57 16.07
CA ALA A 485 20.29 20.65 15.02
C ALA A 485 18.76 20.64 14.82
N LYS A 486 18.05 21.69 15.28
CA LYS A 486 16.58 21.76 15.27
C LYS A 486 15.99 21.51 13.87
N GLU A 487 16.45 22.25 12.86
CA GLU A 487 15.78 22.24 11.56
C GLU A 487 16.07 20.94 10.80
N GLU A 488 17.22 20.30 11.03
CA GLU A 488 17.48 18.94 10.56
C GLU A 488 16.62 17.89 11.28
N LEU A 489 16.49 17.98 12.61
CA LEU A 489 15.64 17.08 13.40
C LEU A 489 14.16 17.20 12.97
N LYS A 490 13.70 18.43 12.72
CA LYS A 490 12.39 18.73 12.14
C LYS A 490 12.23 18.15 10.74
N SER A 491 13.23 18.33 9.87
CA SER A 491 13.21 17.81 8.50
C SER A 491 13.08 16.29 8.50
N PHE A 492 13.77 15.59 9.40
CA PHE A 492 13.64 14.15 9.59
C PHE A 492 12.28 13.76 10.19
N ALA A 493 11.88 14.40 11.29
CA ALA A 493 10.64 14.10 12.00
C ALA A 493 9.38 14.27 11.14
N ASN A 494 9.39 15.17 10.16
CA ASN A 494 8.27 15.38 9.22
C ASN A 494 7.90 14.15 8.39
N HIS A 495 8.73 13.11 8.33
CA HIS A 495 8.46 11.85 7.63
C HIS A 495 8.12 10.69 8.59
N SER A 496 7.97 10.97 9.88
CA SER A 496 7.65 9.99 10.93
C SER A 496 6.76 10.60 12.03
N THR A 497 5.67 11.27 11.65
CA THR A 497 4.67 11.78 12.59
C THR A 497 3.42 10.89 12.67
N ARG A 498 3.09 10.13 11.63
CA ARG A 498 1.84 9.35 11.54
C ARG A 498 2.04 7.85 11.84
N LEU A 499 1.40 7.39 12.92
CA LEU A 499 1.09 5.98 13.17
C LEU A 499 -0.37 5.72 12.75
N ASP A 500 -1.12 4.92 13.50
CA ASP A 500 -2.58 4.81 13.26
C ASP A 500 -3.32 6.07 13.73
N THR A 501 -2.68 6.90 14.58
CA THR A 501 -3.06 8.28 14.88
C THR A 501 -1.87 9.26 14.74
N GLY A 502 -2.08 10.54 15.06
CA GLY A 502 -1.08 11.62 14.97
C GLY A 502 -1.16 12.46 13.69
N ARG A 503 -0.33 13.51 13.59
CA ARG A 503 -0.24 14.38 12.40
C ARG A 503 0.15 13.55 11.15
N PRO A 504 -0.47 13.76 9.98
CA PRO A 504 -0.02 13.14 8.72
C PRO A 504 1.46 13.37 8.42
N ASP A 505 2.12 12.38 7.83
CA ASP A 505 3.51 12.53 7.37
C ASP A 505 3.57 13.49 6.18
N SER A 506 4.54 14.41 6.21
CA SER A 506 5.00 15.18 5.04
C SER A 506 3.90 15.76 4.13
N PRO A 507 2.85 16.41 4.67
CA PRO A 507 1.65 16.75 3.90
C PRO A 507 1.95 17.66 2.70
N GLU A 508 2.92 18.56 2.81
CA GLU A 508 3.35 19.45 1.73
C GLU A 508 3.96 18.67 0.55
N LEU A 509 4.78 17.65 0.86
CA LEU A 509 5.40 16.75 -0.10
C LEU A 509 4.35 15.80 -0.73
N ASN A 510 3.38 15.33 0.07
CA ASN A 510 2.30 14.49 -0.44
C ASN A 510 1.43 15.26 -1.46
N THR A 511 1.00 16.48 -1.14
CA THR A 511 0.23 17.32 -2.08
C THR A 511 1.01 17.64 -3.35
N LEU A 512 2.34 17.82 -3.26
CA LEU A 512 3.21 17.97 -4.44
C LEU A 512 3.19 16.71 -5.33
N ILE A 513 3.33 15.53 -4.72
CA ILE A 513 3.34 14.23 -5.42
C ILE A 513 1.97 13.93 -6.05
N GLU A 514 0.87 14.16 -5.34
CA GLU A 514 -0.50 14.04 -5.86
C GLU A 514 -0.74 14.98 -7.04
N THR A 515 -0.28 16.23 -6.94
CA THR A 515 -0.36 17.22 -8.02
C THR A 515 0.47 16.78 -9.25
N MET A 516 1.67 16.25 -9.03
CA MET A 516 2.53 15.72 -10.08
C MET A 516 1.88 14.53 -10.81
N TRP A 517 1.33 13.55 -10.09
CA TRP A 517 0.66 12.40 -10.72
C TRP A 517 -0.64 12.81 -11.44
N GLY A 518 -1.46 13.67 -10.82
CA GLY A 518 -2.68 14.20 -11.43
C GLY A 518 -2.45 15.11 -12.65
N LYS A 519 -1.21 15.55 -12.89
CA LYS A 519 -0.74 16.15 -14.15
C LYS A 519 -0.21 15.10 -15.12
N TRP A 520 0.62 14.17 -14.63
CA TRP A 520 1.24 13.09 -15.40
C TRP A 520 0.21 12.27 -16.18
N GLU A 521 -0.87 11.86 -15.51
CA GLU A 521 -1.98 11.06 -16.06
C GLU A 521 -2.76 11.79 -17.19
N LYS A 522 -2.67 13.12 -17.24
CA LYS A 522 -3.27 13.96 -18.31
C LYS A 522 -2.29 14.30 -19.43
N GLY A 523 -1.02 13.88 -19.32
CA GLY A 523 0.05 14.27 -20.23
C GLY A 523 0.56 15.70 -20.05
N GLU A 524 0.22 16.37 -18.94
CA GLU A 524 0.65 17.75 -18.65
C GLU A 524 2.16 17.85 -18.30
N ASP A 525 2.67 19.08 -18.25
CA ASP A 525 4.03 19.37 -17.79
C ASP A 525 4.14 19.29 -16.27
N VAL A 526 5.17 18.57 -15.83
CA VAL A 526 5.52 18.26 -14.43
C VAL A 526 6.96 18.68 -14.09
N SER A 527 7.65 19.39 -14.99
CA SER A 527 9.06 19.75 -14.83
C SER A 527 9.30 20.56 -13.55
N PHE A 528 8.36 21.46 -13.21
CA PHE A 528 8.38 22.23 -11.98
C PHE A 528 8.28 21.35 -10.72
N GLU A 529 7.34 20.40 -10.69
CA GLU A 529 7.17 19.46 -9.58
C GLU A 529 8.38 18.54 -9.42
N LEU A 530 8.90 17.97 -10.52
CA LEU A 530 10.11 17.15 -10.52
C LEU A 530 11.34 17.92 -10.03
N ASP A 531 11.46 19.21 -10.35
CA ASP A 531 12.54 20.09 -9.86
C ASP A 531 12.36 20.54 -8.40
N ILE A 532 11.17 20.42 -7.80
CA ILE A 532 10.99 20.56 -6.35
C ILE A 532 11.36 19.24 -5.67
N LEU A 533 10.86 18.09 -6.17
CA LEU A 533 11.25 16.76 -5.66
C LEU A 533 12.78 16.56 -5.69
N THR A 534 13.44 17.00 -6.77
CA THR A 534 14.91 17.01 -6.86
C THR A 534 15.56 17.76 -5.69
N LYS A 535 14.99 18.90 -5.26
CA LYS A 535 15.53 19.72 -4.16
C LYS A 535 15.24 19.10 -2.80
N GLU A 536 14.03 18.59 -2.58
CA GLU A 536 13.66 17.95 -1.32
C GLU A 536 14.52 16.71 -1.06
N PHE A 537 14.67 15.80 -2.04
CA PHE A 537 15.54 14.64 -1.87
C PHE A 537 17.02 15.02 -1.70
N ASN A 538 17.53 16.05 -2.39
CA ASN A 538 18.88 16.56 -2.14
C ASN A 538 19.04 17.15 -0.73
N ASN A 539 18.03 17.83 -0.18
CA ASN A 539 18.04 18.29 1.20
C ASN A 539 18.05 17.10 2.16
N MET A 540 17.08 16.19 2.03
CA MET A 540 16.94 14.96 2.84
C MET A 540 18.25 14.17 2.92
N LYS A 541 18.95 13.98 1.79
CA LYS A 541 20.23 13.26 1.73
C LYS A 541 21.28 13.80 2.69
N THR A 542 21.27 15.10 2.97
CA THR A 542 22.24 15.73 3.90
C THR A 542 21.84 15.63 5.38
N ILE A 543 20.59 15.31 5.69
CA ILE A 543 20.05 15.34 7.05
C ILE A 543 20.69 14.30 7.98
N PRO A 544 20.92 13.02 7.58
CA PRO A 544 21.57 12.03 8.43
C PRO A 544 22.98 12.42 8.88
N GLU A 545 23.81 12.98 7.99
CA GLU A 545 25.17 13.41 8.33
C GLU A 545 25.18 14.63 9.26
N LYS A 546 24.32 15.62 8.98
CA LYS A 546 24.16 16.81 9.83
C LYS A 546 23.66 16.45 11.23
N LEU A 547 22.71 15.53 11.36
CA LEU A 547 22.22 15.08 12.67
C LEU A 547 23.31 14.36 13.46
N ARG A 548 24.06 13.44 12.84
CA ARG A 548 25.22 12.79 13.50
C ARG A 548 26.32 13.77 13.92
N ALA A 549 26.46 14.90 13.22
CA ALA A 549 27.44 15.94 13.54
C ALA A 549 26.97 16.93 14.63
N ASN A 550 25.69 17.30 14.64
CA ASN A 550 25.17 18.44 15.40
C ASN A 550 24.22 18.06 16.57
N LEU A 551 23.61 16.87 16.56
CA LEU A 551 22.65 16.47 17.59
C LEU A 551 23.36 16.05 18.87
N LYS A 552 23.51 17.00 19.80
CA LYS A 552 24.17 16.81 21.12
C LYS A 552 23.53 15.75 22.03
N ASN A 553 22.34 15.25 21.71
CA ASN A 553 21.67 14.18 22.45
C ASN A 553 22.03 12.82 21.85
N GLU A 554 23.13 12.23 22.32
CA GLU A 554 23.63 10.93 21.85
C GLU A 554 22.61 9.79 22.08
N LYS A 555 21.85 9.83 23.18
CA LYS A 555 20.79 8.84 23.46
C LYS A 555 19.69 8.91 22.40
N LEU A 556 19.23 10.10 22.04
CA LEU A 556 18.26 10.28 20.95
C LEU A 556 18.84 9.82 19.62
N LEU A 557 20.09 10.20 19.29
CA LEU A 557 20.75 9.80 18.05
C LEU A 557 20.78 8.26 17.92
N ASN A 558 21.17 7.55 18.98
CA ASN A 558 21.16 6.09 19.04
C ASN A 558 19.75 5.49 18.89
N GLN A 559 18.69 6.16 19.37
CA GLN A 559 17.30 5.73 19.21
C GLN A 559 16.74 5.96 17.79
N ILE A 560 17.39 6.76 16.94
CA ILE A 560 16.91 7.11 15.58
C ILE A 560 17.86 6.68 14.44
N GLU A 561 19.04 6.15 14.74
CA GLU A 561 20.12 5.92 13.76
C GLU A 561 19.71 5.02 12.58
N ASN A 562 19.03 3.89 12.81
CA ASN A 562 18.60 3.01 11.73
C ASN A 562 17.56 3.70 10.82
N HIS A 563 16.65 4.49 11.40
CA HIS A 563 15.70 5.31 10.65
C HIS A 563 16.42 6.41 9.85
N LEU A 564 17.50 7.02 10.38
CA LEU A 564 18.35 7.95 9.64
C LEU A 564 19.07 7.30 8.46
N VAL A 565 19.53 6.05 8.60
CA VAL A 565 20.10 5.28 7.49
C VAL A 565 19.04 5.06 6.39
N LYS A 566 17.86 4.53 6.74
CA LYS A 566 16.80 4.29 5.74
C LYS A 566 16.27 5.60 5.13
N PHE A 567 16.28 6.71 5.88
CA PHE A 567 15.94 8.04 5.38
C PHE A 567 16.91 8.54 4.29
N GLY A 568 18.21 8.33 4.48
CA GLY A 568 19.23 8.60 3.46
C GLY A 568 19.03 7.75 2.20
N MET A 569 18.75 6.45 2.36
CA MET A 569 18.47 5.55 1.25
C MET A 569 17.22 5.97 0.45
N TYR A 570 16.15 6.41 1.12
CA TYR A 570 14.95 6.94 0.46
C TYR A 570 15.24 8.23 -0.32
N ALA A 571 16.17 9.07 0.15
CA ALA A 571 16.59 10.26 -0.58
C ALA A 571 17.37 9.91 -1.86
N ASP A 572 18.32 8.97 -1.80
CA ASP A 572 19.10 8.54 -2.98
C ASP A 572 18.24 7.78 -4.00
N THR A 573 17.32 6.95 -3.55
CA THR A 573 16.33 6.30 -4.42
C THR A 573 15.39 7.35 -5.03
N GLY A 574 14.92 8.31 -4.22
CA GLY A 574 14.05 9.40 -4.68
C GLY A 574 14.66 10.23 -5.81
N LEU A 575 15.95 10.57 -5.72
CA LEU A 575 16.69 11.24 -6.81
C LEU A 575 16.74 10.39 -8.07
N THR A 576 17.15 9.13 -7.94
CA THR A 576 17.23 8.16 -9.06
C THR A 576 15.89 8.02 -9.79
N ILE A 577 14.78 8.01 -9.04
CA ILE A 577 13.42 7.93 -9.57
C ILE A 577 12.96 9.22 -10.23
N VAL A 578 13.29 10.39 -9.68
CA VAL A 578 13.01 11.68 -10.34
C VAL A 578 13.74 11.77 -11.67
N ASP A 579 15.00 11.34 -11.74
CA ASP A 579 15.76 11.30 -12.99
C ASP A 579 15.22 10.24 -13.97
N MET A 580 14.73 9.09 -13.50
CA MET A 580 13.99 8.14 -14.34
C MET A 580 12.77 8.80 -14.99
N LEU A 581 11.94 9.52 -14.22
CA LEU A 581 10.76 10.22 -14.72
C LEU A 581 11.09 11.36 -15.70
N LYS A 582 12.21 12.08 -15.47
CA LYS A 582 12.74 13.07 -16.41
C LYS A 582 13.14 12.42 -17.74
N ASN A 583 13.89 11.31 -17.71
CA ASN A 583 14.27 10.58 -18.92
C ASN A 583 13.06 10.04 -19.72
N ILE A 584 11.99 9.61 -19.05
CA ILE A 584 10.72 9.22 -19.69
C ILE A 584 10.08 10.40 -20.45
N LYS A 585 10.08 11.60 -19.86
CA LYS A 585 9.55 12.83 -20.50
C LYS A 585 10.42 13.33 -21.65
N GLU A 586 11.74 13.10 -21.59
CA GLU A 586 12.71 13.41 -22.65
C GLU A 586 12.79 12.34 -23.76
N ASP A 587 12.09 11.22 -23.59
CA ASP A 587 12.15 10.01 -24.42
C ASP A 587 13.54 9.34 -24.51
N ASN A 588 14.38 9.57 -23.49
CA ASN A 588 15.72 9.02 -23.40
C ASN A 588 15.70 7.61 -22.80
N MET A 589 15.46 6.61 -23.65
CA MET A 589 15.37 5.20 -23.25
C MET A 589 16.64 4.66 -22.54
N ILE A 590 17.84 5.12 -22.91
CA ILE A 590 19.10 4.67 -22.28
C ILE A 590 19.21 5.22 -20.85
N GLY A 591 18.95 6.53 -20.67
CA GLY A 591 18.95 7.15 -19.34
C GLY A 591 17.79 6.68 -18.46
N PHE A 592 16.63 6.38 -19.06
CA PHE A 592 15.53 5.70 -18.38
C PHE A 592 15.99 4.34 -17.86
N TRP A 593 16.57 3.48 -18.70
CA TRP A 593 16.95 2.12 -18.31
C TRP A 593 18.02 2.12 -17.21
N SER A 594 19.03 2.99 -17.31
CA SER A 594 20.07 3.13 -16.29
C SER A 594 19.50 3.50 -14.91
N ASN A 595 18.52 4.41 -14.86
CA ASN A 595 17.87 4.81 -13.62
C ASN A 595 16.85 3.77 -13.14
N LYS A 596 16.13 3.09 -14.05
CA LYS A 596 15.20 2.00 -13.72
C LYS A 596 15.91 0.84 -13.04
N TYR A 597 17.04 0.38 -13.60
CA TYR A 597 17.87 -0.68 -12.99
C TYR A 597 18.38 -0.27 -11.60
N SER A 598 18.96 0.93 -11.50
CA SER A 598 19.52 1.45 -10.24
C SER A 598 18.44 1.63 -9.15
N GLY A 599 17.25 2.10 -9.54
CA GLY A 599 16.06 2.19 -8.69
C GLY A 599 15.61 0.82 -8.20
N THR A 600 15.59 -0.22 -9.06
CA THR A 600 15.20 -1.58 -8.67
C THR A 600 16.16 -2.15 -7.62
N LYS A 601 17.48 -1.97 -7.79
CA LYS A 601 18.46 -2.36 -6.76
C LYS A 601 18.24 -1.65 -5.42
N SER A 602 18.04 -0.34 -5.47
CA SER A 602 17.88 0.50 -4.27
C SER A 602 16.57 0.21 -3.54
N LEU A 603 15.49 -0.09 -4.26
CA LEU A 603 14.20 -0.52 -3.71
C LEU A 603 14.30 -1.88 -3.00
N LEU A 604 15.01 -2.85 -3.59
CA LEU A 604 15.29 -4.13 -2.93
C LEU A 604 16.12 -3.95 -1.65
N GLU A 605 17.06 -3.00 -1.61
CA GLU A 605 17.80 -2.71 -0.38
C GLU A 605 16.93 -1.98 0.67
N LEU A 606 16.05 -1.07 0.27
CA LEU A 606 15.07 -0.43 1.15
C LEU A 606 14.12 -1.46 1.79
N ASP A 607 13.62 -2.41 0.99
CA ASP A 607 12.73 -3.50 1.44
C ASP A 607 13.45 -4.51 2.36
N SER A 608 14.78 -4.54 2.35
CA SER A 608 15.58 -5.33 3.30
C SER A 608 15.65 -4.73 4.72
N LYS A 609 15.33 -3.44 4.90
CA LYS A 609 15.40 -2.76 6.21
C LYS A 609 14.05 -2.84 6.93
N LYS A 610 14.05 -3.28 8.19
CA LYS A 610 12.83 -3.48 9.00
C LYS A 610 12.13 -2.15 9.32
N GLU A 611 12.91 -1.10 9.50
CA GLU A 611 12.50 0.23 9.94
C GLU A 611 11.53 0.91 8.96
N LEU A 612 10.63 1.73 9.49
CA LEU A 612 9.59 2.43 8.75
C LEU A 612 9.72 3.95 8.95
N ILE A 613 10.00 4.66 7.87
CA ILE A 613 10.01 6.13 7.77
C ILE A 613 9.68 6.53 6.33
N GLY A 614 8.94 7.62 6.11
CA GLY A 614 8.51 8.05 4.76
C GLY A 614 7.54 7.09 4.05
N ASN A 615 7.14 6.01 4.72
CA ASN A 615 6.44 4.85 4.16
C ASN A 615 5.00 5.13 3.68
N LEU A 616 4.47 6.32 3.97
CA LEU A 616 3.13 6.75 3.54
C LEU A 616 3.15 7.72 2.35
N VAL A 617 4.32 8.23 1.94
CA VAL A 617 4.45 9.32 0.94
C VAL A 617 5.55 9.04 -0.08
N ILE A 618 6.77 8.73 0.38
CA ILE A 618 7.94 8.56 -0.49
C ILE A 618 7.96 7.16 -1.09
N ASP A 619 7.67 6.14 -0.27
CA ASP A 619 7.65 4.74 -0.71
C ASP A 619 6.56 4.47 -1.78
N PRO A 620 5.30 4.96 -1.65
CA PRO A 620 4.31 4.88 -2.72
C PRO A 620 4.70 5.66 -3.99
N PHE A 621 5.37 6.81 -3.86
CA PHE A 621 5.89 7.56 -5.02
C PHE A 621 6.92 6.75 -5.81
N ILE A 622 7.86 6.10 -5.12
CA ILE A 622 8.88 5.23 -5.75
C ILE A 622 8.20 4.06 -6.47
N ARG A 623 7.28 3.34 -5.81
CA ARG A 623 6.63 2.17 -6.42
C ARG A 623 5.75 2.55 -7.62
N LYS A 624 4.94 3.62 -7.53
CA LYS A 624 4.16 4.11 -8.69
C LYS A 624 5.05 4.55 -9.86
N ALA A 625 6.22 5.15 -9.59
CA ALA A 625 7.16 5.46 -10.65
C ALA A 625 7.77 4.20 -11.30
N HIS A 626 7.98 3.12 -10.55
CA HIS A 626 8.39 1.82 -11.11
C HIS A 626 7.35 1.23 -12.06
N GLU A 627 6.06 1.32 -11.72
CA GLU A 627 4.93 0.90 -12.57
C GLU A 627 4.90 1.69 -13.88
N ILE A 628 4.91 3.02 -13.80
CA ILE A 628 4.99 3.95 -14.94
C ILE A 628 6.23 3.67 -15.83
N GLY A 629 7.35 3.24 -15.23
CA GLY A 629 8.54 2.80 -15.96
C GLY A 629 8.31 1.54 -16.81
N ASN A 630 7.60 0.55 -16.28
CA ASN A 630 7.22 -0.64 -17.04
C ASN A 630 6.30 -0.26 -18.21
N GLU A 631 5.27 0.56 -17.96
CA GLU A 631 4.36 1.05 -19.01
C GLU A 631 5.09 1.80 -20.13
N TYR A 632 6.06 2.65 -19.79
CA TYR A 632 6.84 3.40 -20.79
C TYR A 632 7.62 2.47 -21.71
N PHE A 633 8.37 1.51 -21.16
CA PHE A 633 9.13 0.53 -21.94
C PHE A 633 8.23 -0.31 -22.84
N ASP A 634 7.09 -0.78 -22.32
CA ASP A 634 6.14 -1.60 -23.05
C ASP A 634 5.53 -0.89 -24.25
N ASN A 635 5.11 0.37 -24.06
CA ASN A 635 4.59 1.20 -25.14
C ASN A 635 5.67 1.60 -26.17
N LYS A 636 6.97 1.56 -25.81
CA LYS A 636 8.09 1.89 -26.71
C LYS A 636 8.66 0.71 -27.48
N THR A 637 8.52 -0.50 -26.94
CA THR A 637 9.04 -1.75 -27.56
C THR A 637 7.99 -2.48 -28.40
N THR A 638 6.70 -2.23 -28.19
CA THR A 638 5.58 -2.99 -28.79
C THR A 638 4.81 -2.17 -29.84
N SER A 639 5.21 -2.23 -31.12
CA SER A 639 4.58 -1.44 -32.21
C SER A 639 3.27 -2.01 -32.78
N LEU A 640 3.04 -3.33 -32.65
CA LEU A 640 1.71 -3.92 -32.74
C LEU A 640 1.34 -4.46 -31.36
N LYS A 641 0.47 -3.74 -30.65
CA LYS A 641 -0.38 -4.42 -29.66
C LYS A 641 -1.23 -5.45 -30.41
N ASP A 642 -1.47 -6.60 -29.79
CA ASP A 642 -2.39 -7.56 -30.37
C ASP A 642 -3.75 -6.92 -30.62
N LYS A 643 -4.43 -7.36 -31.67
CA LYS A 643 -5.66 -6.72 -32.14
C LYS A 643 -6.80 -7.06 -31.18
N VAL A 644 -6.88 -6.30 -30.09
CA VAL A 644 -7.97 -6.36 -29.11
C VAL A 644 -9.29 -6.23 -29.87
N TYR A 645 -10.10 -7.27 -29.77
CA TYR A 645 -11.46 -7.27 -30.28
C TYR A 645 -12.39 -6.80 -29.18
N ASN A 646 -13.11 -5.71 -29.42
CA ASN A 646 -14.18 -5.31 -28.53
C ASN A 646 -15.35 -6.27 -28.75
N TYR A 647 -15.67 -7.07 -27.74
CA TYR A 647 -16.80 -7.99 -27.73
C TYR A 647 -17.96 -7.35 -26.97
N GLU A 648 -19.02 -6.95 -27.68
CA GLU A 648 -20.28 -6.50 -27.08
C GLU A 648 -21.27 -7.67 -27.04
N TYR A 649 -21.87 -7.99 -25.89
CA TYR A 649 -22.71 -9.19 -25.75
C TYR A 649 -23.95 -9.15 -26.66
N PHE A 650 -24.15 -10.25 -27.39
CA PHE A 650 -25.31 -10.47 -28.25
C PHE A 650 -25.91 -11.85 -27.95
N GLY A 651 -26.85 -11.88 -27.00
CA GLY A 651 -27.58 -13.10 -26.61
C GLY A 651 -28.96 -12.76 -26.04
N ASN A 652 -29.87 -13.73 -26.04
CA ASN A 652 -31.21 -13.60 -25.43
C ASN A 652 -31.31 -14.26 -24.04
N VAL A 653 -30.26 -14.95 -23.59
CA VAL A 653 -30.21 -15.63 -22.29
C VAL A 653 -29.85 -14.62 -21.19
N GLU A 654 -30.63 -14.59 -20.11
CA GLU A 654 -30.30 -13.83 -18.90
C GLU A 654 -29.16 -14.52 -18.12
N HIS A 655 -28.21 -13.71 -17.63
CA HIS A 655 -27.13 -14.19 -16.77
C HIS A 655 -27.58 -14.32 -15.30
N ASN A 656 -26.88 -15.15 -14.53
CA ASN A 656 -27.20 -15.42 -13.15
C ASN A 656 -26.66 -14.29 -12.24
N GLU A 657 -27.52 -13.34 -11.86
CA GLU A 657 -27.23 -12.30 -10.85
C GLU A 657 -27.10 -12.90 -9.44
N TYR A 658 -26.03 -13.65 -9.21
CA TYR A 658 -25.72 -14.27 -7.92
C TYR A 658 -24.85 -13.33 -7.08
N GLU A 659 -25.38 -12.85 -5.95
CA GLU A 659 -24.66 -11.97 -5.02
C GLU A 659 -24.27 -12.75 -3.76
N GLN A 660 -22.99 -12.77 -3.45
CA GLN A 660 -22.49 -12.98 -2.09
C GLN A 660 -21.57 -11.83 -1.70
N TRP A 661 -21.31 -11.65 -0.40
CA TRP A 661 -20.49 -10.54 0.09
C TRP A 661 -19.03 -10.55 -0.37
N TYR A 662 -18.57 -11.64 -0.98
CA TYR A 662 -17.26 -11.81 -1.62
C TYR A 662 -17.35 -12.10 -3.14
N MET A 663 -18.55 -12.28 -3.70
CA MET A 663 -18.79 -12.41 -5.15
C MET A 663 -19.78 -11.34 -5.58
N PRO A 664 -19.31 -10.23 -6.19
CA PRO A 664 -20.18 -9.23 -6.80
C PRO A 664 -21.18 -9.85 -7.78
N LYS A 665 -22.39 -9.27 -7.89
CA LYS A 665 -23.42 -9.70 -8.86
C LYS A 665 -22.90 -9.93 -10.28
N GLU A 666 -21.89 -9.16 -10.66
CA GLU A 666 -21.30 -9.12 -11.99
C GLU A 666 -20.29 -10.24 -12.28
N THR A 667 -19.96 -11.09 -11.29
CA THR A 667 -19.02 -12.24 -11.43
C THR A 667 -19.37 -13.19 -12.57
N HIS A 668 -20.64 -13.25 -12.98
CA HIS A 668 -21.13 -14.13 -14.05
C HIS A 668 -21.76 -13.36 -15.22
N ASN A 669 -21.48 -12.06 -15.35
CA ASN A 669 -22.08 -11.22 -16.39
C ASN A 669 -21.54 -11.59 -17.80
N PRO A 670 -22.20 -11.20 -18.90
CA PRO A 670 -21.79 -11.63 -20.23
C PRO A 670 -20.45 -11.10 -20.75
N SER A 671 -19.81 -10.11 -20.10
CA SER A 671 -18.45 -9.68 -20.45
C SER A 671 -17.38 -10.70 -20.03
N LYS A 672 -17.73 -11.58 -19.09
CA LYS A 672 -16.81 -12.52 -18.46
C LYS A 672 -16.31 -13.62 -19.40
N MET A 673 -17.16 -14.10 -20.30
CA MET A 673 -16.72 -15.02 -21.37
C MET A 673 -15.77 -14.40 -22.42
N PHE A 674 -15.25 -13.19 -22.21
CA PHE A 674 -14.30 -12.50 -23.09
C PHE A 674 -12.99 -12.09 -22.41
N ASP A 675 -12.86 -12.14 -21.08
CA ASP A 675 -11.77 -11.45 -20.36
C ASP A 675 -10.44 -12.21 -20.26
N GLU A 676 -10.34 -13.37 -20.94
CA GLU A 676 -9.17 -14.26 -21.00
C GLU A 676 -8.93 -15.08 -19.73
N LEU A 677 -9.62 -14.77 -18.63
CA LEU A 677 -9.54 -15.56 -17.41
C LEU A 677 -10.49 -16.75 -17.53
N LEU A 678 -9.92 -17.95 -17.64
CA LEU A 678 -10.68 -19.21 -17.55
C LEU A 678 -11.27 -19.44 -16.15
N ASP A 679 -11.06 -18.50 -15.22
CA ASP A 679 -11.52 -18.52 -13.82
C ASP A 679 -12.98 -18.11 -13.64
N ASN A 680 -13.57 -17.45 -14.63
CA ASN A 680 -14.91 -16.92 -14.55
C ASN A 680 -15.67 -17.22 -15.85
N GLY A 681 -16.88 -16.68 -15.99
CA GLY A 681 -17.62 -16.86 -17.24
C GLY A 681 -19.07 -16.43 -17.16
N PHE A 682 -19.72 -16.35 -18.33
CA PHE A 682 -21.17 -16.21 -18.38
C PHE A 682 -21.82 -17.47 -17.77
N TRP A 683 -22.72 -17.29 -16.81
CA TRP A 683 -23.55 -18.39 -16.27
C TRP A 683 -25.02 -18.07 -16.46
N SER A 684 -25.80 -18.97 -17.06
CA SER A 684 -27.22 -18.74 -17.31
C SER A 684 -28.04 -18.74 -16.01
N LYS A 685 -29.00 -17.81 -15.94
CA LYS A 685 -29.96 -17.71 -14.83
C LYS A 685 -30.84 -18.94 -14.68
N ASP A 686 -31.30 -19.47 -15.81
CA ASP A 686 -32.20 -20.61 -15.94
C ASP A 686 -31.62 -21.67 -16.92
N VAL A 687 -32.29 -22.82 -17.05
CA VAL A 687 -31.93 -23.87 -18.01
C VAL A 687 -32.27 -23.47 -19.45
N ILE A 688 -31.38 -23.78 -20.39
CA ILE A 688 -31.45 -23.29 -21.78
C ILE A 688 -32.59 -23.95 -22.57
N LYS A 689 -33.26 -23.18 -23.43
CA LYS A 689 -34.39 -23.61 -24.27
C LYS A 689 -34.09 -23.62 -25.77
N GLU A 690 -34.87 -24.38 -26.53
CA GLU A 690 -34.73 -24.44 -27.98
C GLU A 690 -34.79 -23.02 -28.60
N GLY A 691 -33.73 -22.64 -29.34
CA GLY A 691 -33.60 -21.33 -29.96
C GLY A 691 -32.88 -20.25 -29.13
N ASP A 692 -32.61 -20.48 -27.85
CA ASP A 692 -31.80 -19.59 -27.02
C ASP A 692 -30.35 -19.52 -27.53
N TYR A 693 -29.69 -18.37 -27.35
CA TYR A 693 -28.31 -18.15 -27.77
C TYR A 693 -27.54 -17.15 -26.90
N VAL A 694 -26.23 -17.37 -26.85
CA VAL A 694 -25.19 -16.44 -26.35
C VAL A 694 -24.25 -16.10 -27.50
N GLY A 695 -23.58 -14.95 -27.45
CA GLY A 695 -22.77 -14.47 -28.57
C GLY A 695 -22.25 -13.05 -28.39
N PHE A 696 -21.73 -12.47 -29.47
CA PHE A 696 -21.16 -11.13 -29.49
C PHE A 696 -21.28 -10.40 -30.84
N ASP A 697 -21.27 -9.08 -30.75
CA ASP A 697 -21.04 -8.12 -31.83
C ASP A 697 -19.58 -7.60 -31.74
N LEU A 698 -18.90 -7.53 -32.89
CA LEU A 698 -17.53 -7.02 -33.04
C LEU A 698 -17.48 -5.52 -33.46
N GLY A 699 -18.64 -4.84 -33.40
CA GLY A 699 -18.90 -3.45 -33.79
C GLY A 699 -18.88 -3.20 -35.31
N LYS A 700 -18.14 -4.02 -36.06
CA LYS A 700 -17.99 -3.98 -37.52
C LYS A 700 -17.63 -5.36 -38.05
N VAL A 701 -17.76 -5.57 -39.35
CA VAL A 701 -17.32 -6.81 -40.00
C VAL A 701 -15.80 -6.98 -39.84
N GLN A 702 -15.38 -8.15 -39.37
CA GLN A 702 -13.99 -8.57 -39.21
C GLN A 702 -13.72 -9.81 -40.07
N LYS A 703 -12.47 -9.96 -40.52
CA LYS A 703 -11.96 -11.26 -40.98
C LYS A 703 -11.69 -12.16 -39.78
N ILE A 704 -12.23 -13.37 -39.83
CA ILE A 704 -12.13 -14.40 -38.80
C ILE A 704 -11.51 -15.64 -39.45
N LYS A 705 -10.47 -16.19 -38.83
CA LYS A 705 -9.75 -17.42 -39.21
C LYS A 705 -10.23 -18.62 -38.39
N ASN A 706 -10.61 -18.38 -37.13
CA ASN A 706 -11.21 -19.37 -36.23
C ASN A 706 -12.15 -18.70 -35.21
N VAL A 707 -13.05 -19.50 -34.64
CA VAL A 707 -13.95 -19.14 -33.53
C VAL A 707 -13.79 -20.19 -32.44
N TYR A 708 -13.57 -19.76 -31.20
CA TYR A 708 -13.35 -20.64 -30.05
C TYR A 708 -14.44 -20.44 -29.00
N LEU A 709 -14.98 -21.54 -28.46
CA LEU A 709 -15.96 -21.56 -27.38
C LEU A 709 -15.59 -22.66 -26.38
N LEU A 710 -15.51 -22.32 -25.09
CA LEU A 710 -15.28 -23.25 -23.99
C LEU A 710 -16.40 -23.15 -22.95
N MET A 711 -17.13 -24.25 -22.75
CA MET A 711 -18.30 -24.32 -21.87
C MET A 711 -18.04 -25.06 -20.55
N GLY A 712 -18.86 -24.78 -19.53
CA GLY A 712 -18.81 -25.43 -18.22
C GLY A 712 -17.62 -25.00 -17.37
N LYS A 713 -17.80 -25.05 -16.04
CA LYS A 713 -16.83 -24.60 -15.03
C LYS A 713 -15.54 -25.42 -15.02
N THR A 714 -15.64 -26.74 -14.95
CA THR A 714 -14.48 -27.67 -14.92
C THR A 714 -14.39 -28.52 -16.19
N GLY A 715 -13.41 -29.42 -16.28
CA GLY A 715 -13.40 -30.50 -17.28
C GLY A 715 -14.59 -31.47 -17.18
N TYR A 716 -15.23 -31.56 -16.01
CA TYR A 716 -16.25 -32.56 -15.66
C TYR A 716 -17.66 -31.98 -15.44
N ASP A 717 -17.79 -30.65 -15.33
CA ASP A 717 -19.04 -29.94 -15.08
C ASP A 717 -20.12 -30.18 -16.16
N ASN A 718 -21.38 -30.33 -15.74
CA ASN A 718 -22.51 -30.63 -16.62
C ASN A 718 -23.31 -29.39 -17.08
N GLU A 719 -22.97 -28.17 -16.63
CA GLU A 719 -23.59 -26.91 -17.10
C GLU A 719 -23.11 -26.51 -18.51
N ILE A 720 -23.35 -27.40 -19.48
CA ILE A 720 -22.92 -27.29 -20.88
C ILE A 720 -24.07 -27.55 -21.85
N LEU A 721 -24.09 -26.77 -22.94
CA LEU A 721 -25.06 -26.92 -24.03
C LEU A 721 -24.47 -27.82 -25.13
N LEU A 722 -24.72 -29.13 -25.05
CA LEU A 722 -24.22 -30.12 -26.02
C LEU A 722 -24.93 -30.08 -27.38
N ASP A 723 -26.20 -29.68 -27.39
CA ASP A 723 -27.06 -29.62 -28.57
C ASP A 723 -27.28 -28.16 -29.00
N GLY A 724 -26.31 -27.65 -29.77
CA GLY A 724 -26.35 -26.29 -30.29
C GLY A 724 -25.57 -26.13 -31.59
N VAL A 725 -25.77 -25.00 -32.26
CA VAL A 725 -25.09 -24.62 -33.49
C VAL A 725 -24.39 -23.29 -33.32
N LEU A 726 -23.15 -23.21 -33.80
CA LEU A 726 -22.37 -22.00 -33.93
C LEU A 726 -22.75 -21.33 -35.26
N GLU A 727 -23.16 -20.07 -35.20
CA GLU A 727 -23.67 -19.30 -36.33
C GLU A 727 -22.97 -17.93 -36.43
N TYR A 728 -22.83 -17.40 -37.64
CA TYR A 728 -22.33 -16.05 -37.89
C TYR A 728 -23.31 -15.19 -38.70
N SER A 729 -23.14 -13.87 -38.60
CA SER A 729 -23.88 -12.88 -39.41
C SER A 729 -23.06 -11.61 -39.66
N ASN A 730 -23.40 -10.87 -40.73
CA ASN A 730 -22.89 -9.53 -41.00
C ASN A 730 -23.85 -8.41 -40.55
N ASP A 731 -25.12 -8.73 -40.32
CA ASP A 731 -26.20 -7.77 -40.05
C ASP A 731 -27.04 -8.09 -38.80
N GLY A 732 -26.79 -9.23 -38.14
CA GLY A 732 -27.49 -9.69 -36.93
C GLY A 732 -28.85 -10.34 -37.22
N VAL A 733 -29.27 -10.39 -38.50
CA VAL A 733 -30.60 -10.87 -38.94
C VAL A 733 -30.47 -12.11 -39.82
N ASN A 734 -29.53 -12.10 -40.77
CA ASN A 734 -29.26 -13.20 -41.68
C ASN A 734 -28.12 -14.06 -41.12
N TRP A 735 -28.48 -15.22 -40.54
CA TRP A 735 -27.56 -16.13 -39.87
C TRP A 735 -27.16 -17.31 -40.75
N ARG A 736 -25.94 -17.81 -40.54
CA ARG A 736 -25.37 -18.97 -41.24
C ARG A 736 -24.65 -19.86 -40.24
N GLU A 737 -24.99 -21.15 -40.22
CA GLU A 737 -24.28 -22.17 -39.44
C GLU A 737 -22.85 -22.36 -39.95
N ILE A 738 -21.91 -22.53 -39.01
CA ILE A 738 -20.49 -22.83 -39.26
C ILE A 738 -20.00 -24.08 -38.53
N ALA A 739 -20.63 -24.46 -37.41
CA ALA A 739 -20.40 -25.76 -36.77
C ALA A 739 -21.64 -26.20 -35.98
N SER A 740 -21.97 -27.49 -36.03
CA SER A 740 -22.94 -28.12 -35.13
C SER A 740 -22.18 -28.83 -33.99
N ASN A 741 -22.65 -28.65 -32.76
CA ASN A 741 -22.25 -29.49 -31.64
C ASN A 741 -23.19 -30.69 -31.52
N SER A 742 -22.66 -31.78 -30.97
CA SER A 742 -23.42 -33.00 -30.66
C SER A 742 -22.90 -33.77 -29.45
N SER A 743 -21.85 -33.28 -28.75
CA SER A 743 -21.25 -33.93 -27.56
C SER A 743 -20.08 -33.19 -26.90
N ASN A 744 -19.59 -32.07 -27.43
CA ASN A 744 -18.33 -31.46 -26.98
C ASN A 744 -18.51 -30.29 -26.01
N ARG A 745 -17.59 -30.19 -25.04
CA ARG A 745 -17.41 -29.02 -24.15
C ARG A 745 -16.72 -27.84 -24.84
N GLU A 746 -15.70 -28.17 -25.64
CA GLU A 746 -14.88 -27.25 -26.41
C GLU A 746 -15.35 -27.28 -27.87
N ILE A 747 -15.63 -26.12 -28.46
CA ILE A 747 -15.88 -25.97 -29.89
C ILE A 747 -14.82 -25.03 -30.46
N LEU A 748 -14.11 -25.51 -31.49
CA LEU A 748 -13.19 -24.71 -32.29
C LEU A 748 -13.59 -24.85 -33.75
N PHE A 749 -14.15 -23.79 -34.33
CA PHE A 749 -14.35 -23.70 -35.77
C PHE A 749 -13.09 -23.09 -36.40
N GLU A 750 -12.57 -23.69 -37.46
CA GLU A 750 -11.61 -23.05 -38.37
C GLU A 750 -12.25 -22.75 -39.72
N GLY A 751 -12.00 -21.56 -40.25
CA GLY A 751 -12.42 -21.16 -41.58
C GLY A 751 -12.31 -19.65 -41.78
N ASN A 752 -11.89 -19.23 -42.96
CA ASN A 752 -11.82 -17.82 -43.34
C ASN A 752 -13.23 -17.30 -43.64
N ILE A 753 -13.87 -16.67 -42.65
CA ILE A 753 -15.18 -16.00 -42.78
C ILE A 753 -15.05 -14.50 -42.55
N GLU A 754 -16.03 -13.74 -43.06
CA GLU A 754 -16.24 -12.34 -42.71
C GLU A 754 -17.57 -12.24 -41.97
N ALA A 755 -17.52 -11.78 -40.71
CA ALA A 755 -18.67 -11.63 -39.83
C ALA A 755 -18.54 -10.36 -38.97
N ARG A 756 -19.68 -9.78 -38.59
CA ARG A 756 -19.78 -8.82 -37.48
C ARG A 756 -20.26 -9.48 -36.19
N TYR A 757 -21.15 -10.47 -36.32
CA TYR A 757 -21.77 -11.17 -35.21
C TYR A 757 -21.42 -12.66 -35.22
N ILE A 758 -21.22 -13.22 -34.03
CA ILE A 758 -21.07 -14.65 -33.77
C ILE A 758 -22.02 -15.03 -32.63
N ARG A 759 -22.69 -16.18 -32.72
CA ARG A 759 -23.46 -16.74 -31.62
C ARG A 759 -23.41 -18.26 -31.57
N TYR A 760 -23.65 -18.83 -30.41
CA TYR A 760 -23.90 -20.25 -30.20
C TYR A 760 -25.34 -20.42 -29.71
N ARG A 761 -26.14 -21.18 -30.47
CA ARG A 761 -27.61 -21.27 -30.32
C ARG A 761 -28.06 -22.71 -30.08
N ALA A 762 -28.90 -22.92 -29.07
CA ALA A 762 -29.50 -24.22 -28.76
C ALA A 762 -30.40 -24.74 -29.90
N THR A 763 -30.32 -26.04 -30.18
CA THR A 763 -31.15 -26.75 -31.16
C THR A 763 -32.25 -27.61 -30.54
N LYS A 764 -32.29 -27.71 -29.21
CA LYS A 764 -33.37 -28.30 -28.41
C LYS A 764 -33.28 -27.78 -26.96
N ASP A 765 -34.24 -28.13 -26.12
CA ASP A 765 -34.19 -27.88 -24.67
C ASP A 765 -33.01 -28.60 -23.97
N SER A 766 -32.33 -27.88 -23.08
CA SER A 766 -31.33 -28.42 -22.14
C SER A 766 -31.97 -28.77 -20.80
N GLU A 767 -31.48 -29.84 -20.16
CA GLU A 767 -31.78 -30.17 -18.76
C GLU A 767 -30.95 -29.34 -17.78
N ASN A 768 -29.79 -28.83 -18.22
CA ASN A 768 -28.83 -28.07 -17.42
C ASN A 768 -28.80 -26.58 -17.83
N LYS A 769 -28.25 -25.76 -16.94
CA LYS A 769 -27.80 -24.40 -17.25
C LYS A 769 -26.61 -24.42 -18.22
N LEU A 770 -26.23 -23.26 -18.72
CA LEU A 770 -25.02 -23.05 -19.52
C LEU A 770 -24.04 -22.16 -18.77
N PHE A 771 -22.80 -22.62 -18.64
CA PHE A 771 -21.65 -21.80 -18.29
C PHE A 771 -20.73 -21.65 -19.51
N VAL A 772 -20.14 -20.47 -19.73
CA VAL A 772 -19.17 -20.21 -20.81
C VAL A 772 -17.98 -19.46 -20.26
N ARG A 773 -16.79 -20.09 -20.26
CA ARG A 773 -15.53 -19.49 -19.80
C ARG A 773 -14.89 -18.58 -20.83
N ASP A 774 -14.91 -18.99 -22.10
CA ASP A 774 -14.24 -18.24 -23.18
C ASP A 774 -15.03 -18.36 -24.48
N PHE A 775 -15.27 -17.24 -25.17
CA PHE A 775 -15.96 -17.21 -26.46
C PHE A 775 -15.37 -16.12 -27.37
N LYS A 776 -14.42 -16.48 -28.24
CA LYS A 776 -13.55 -15.55 -28.97
C LYS A 776 -13.35 -15.89 -30.45
N ILE A 777 -12.60 -15.02 -31.13
CA ILE A 777 -12.16 -15.18 -32.53
C ILE A 777 -10.65 -15.03 -32.65
N ASN A 778 -10.06 -15.62 -33.68
CA ASN A 778 -8.66 -15.45 -34.07
C ASN A 778 -7.62 -15.84 -32.99
N VAL A 779 -7.97 -16.76 -32.09
CA VAL A 779 -7.06 -17.30 -31.05
C VAL A 779 -5.97 -18.19 -31.66
N ASN A 780 -4.85 -18.41 -30.95
CA ASN A 780 -3.75 -19.26 -31.45
C ASN A 780 -4.00 -20.79 -31.34
N LYS A 781 -5.27 -21.21 -31.30
CA LYS A 781 -5.68 -22.63 -31.27
C LYS A 781 -6.05 -23.11 -32.67
N THR A 782 -5.79 -24.39 -32.93
CA THR A 782 -6.11 -25.05 -34.21
C THR A 782 -6.95 -26.30 -33.95
N LEU A 783 -7.71 -26.78 -34.93
CA LEU A 783 -8.35 -28.09 -34.85
C LEU A 783 -7.31 -29.22 -34.87
N GLU A 784 -7.59 -30.33 -34.18
CA GLU A 784 -6.80 -31.55 -34.36
C GLU A 784 -6.87 -32.05 -35.81
N LYS A 785 -5.72 -32.41 -36.38
CA LYS A 785 -5.58 -32.79 -37.80
C LYS A 785 -4.65 -33.98 -37.94
N SER A 786 -4.91 -34.84 -38.92
CA SER A 786 -3.94 -35.83 -39.36
C SER A 786 -2.78 -35.16 -40.11
N LEU A 787 -1.58 -35.71 -39.96
CA LEU A 787 -0.35 -35.21 -40.58
C LEU A 787 0.24 -36.27 -41.51
N GLY A 788 0.85 -35.81 -42.61
CA GLY A 788 1.58 -36.66 -43.54
C GLY A 788 0.69 -37.50 -44.45
N LYS A 789 1.11 -38.73 -44.73
CA LYS A 789 0.61 -39.56 -45.84
C LYS A 789 -0.62 -40.38 -45.44
N ILE A 790 -1.72 -39.71 -45.15
CA ILE A 790 -3.00 -40.31 -44.77
C ILE A 790 -4.11 -40.02 -45.78
N ASP A 791 -5.02 -40.99 -45.95
CA ASP A 791 -6.32 -40.74 -46.58
C ASP A 791 -7.27 -40.10 -45.55
N SER A 792 -7.26 -38.76 -45.50
CA SER A 792 -8.05 -37.98 -44.55
C SER A 792 -9.57 -38.07 -44.78
N SER A 793 -10.03 -38.77 -45.84
CA SER A 793 -11.45 -39.08 -46.03
C SER A 793 -11.93 -40.31 -45.25
N LYS A 794 -10.99 -41.12 -44.72
CA LYS A 794 -11.27 -42.35 -43.96
C LYS A 794 -10.85 -42.23 -42.49
N ALA A 795 -9.72 -41.59 -42.24
CA ALA A 795 -9.16 -41.49 -40.90
C ALA A 795 -10.02 -40.61 -39.98
N LYS A 796 -10.27 -41.06 -38.75
CA LYS A 796 -11.14 -40.39 -37.77
C LYS A 796 -10.35 -40.01 -36.52
N ILE A 797 -10.46 -38.75 -36.09
CA ILE A 797 -9.95 -38.31 -34.79
C ILE A 797 -11.04 -38.47 -33.72
N SER A 798 -10.65 -38.91 -32.54
CA SER A 798 -11.50 -39.01 -31.34
C SER A 798 -10.70 -38.67 -30.08
N LYS A 799 -11.36 -38.05 -29.11
CA LYS A 799 -10.82 -37.76 -27.77
C LYS A 799 -11.42 -38.73 -26.74
N GLY A 800 -10.73 -38.97 -25.63
CA GLY A 800 -11.20 -39.79 -24.51
C GLY A 800 -10.24 -39.73 -23.33
N THR A 801 -10.47 -40.56 -22.30
CA THR A 801 -9.58 -40.70 -21.13
C THR A 801 -9.26 -42.18 -20.86
N GLU A 802 -8.09 -42.44 -20.28
CA GLU A 802 -7.66 -43.78 -19.87
C GLU A 802 -6.95 -43.69 -18.50
N GLY A 803 -7.71 -43.96 -17.44
CA GLY A 803 -7.33 -43.52 -16.09
C GLY A 803 -7.36 -42.00 -16.01
N ASP A 804 -6.29 -41.41 -15.47
CA ASP A 804 -6.17 -39.96 -15.28
C ASP A 804 -5.73 -39.22 -16.55
N GLU A 805 -5.21 -39.95 -17.56
CA GLU A 805 -4.68 -39.39 -18.81
C GLU A 805 -5.78 -39.11 -19.83
N GLU A 806 -5.77 -37.94 -20.49
CA GLU A 806 -6.56 -37.75 -21.72
C GLU A 806 -5.80 -38.39 -22.91
N PHE A 807 -6.54 -38.82 -23.93
CA PHE A 807 -5.96 -39.27 -25.18
C PHE A 807 -6.62 -38.67 -26.42
N ILE A 808 -5.81 -38.48 -27.45
CA ILE A 808 -6.21 -38.09 -28.81
C ILE A 808 -5.84 -39.25 -29.74
N GLU A 809 -6.84 -39.90 -30.33
CA GLU A 809 -6.66 -41.06 -31.20
C GLU A 809 -7.07 -40.75 -32.64
N LEU A 810 -6.14 -40.96 -33.58
CA LEU A 810 -6.35 -40.97 -35.01
C LEU A 810 -6.49 -42.43 -35.47
N SER A 811 -7.70 -42.84 -35.81
CA SER A 811 -8.11 -44.21 -36.16
C SER A 811 -8.49 -44.33 -37.64
N ASN A 812 -8.80 -45.55 -38.11
CA ASN A 812 -9.23 -45.86 -39.49
C ASN A 812 -8.20 -45.47 -40.57
N ILE A 813 -6.91 -45.64 -40.28
CA ILE A 813 -5.82 -45.26 -41.21
C ILE A 813 -5.68 -46.29 -42.35
N GLY A 814 -5.58 -47.58 -42.01
CA GLY A 814 -5.53 -48.70 -42.93
C GLY A 814 -4.18 -48.92 -43.62
N GLU A 815 -4.23 -49.48 -44.83
CA GLU A 815 -3.05 -49.87 -45.60
C GLU A 815 -2.39 -48.67 -46.31
N VAL A 816 -1.12 -48.38 -45.96
CA VAL A 816 -0.33 -47.27 -46.52
C VAL A 816 1.04 -47.78 -47.00
N THR A 817 1.49 -47.29 -48.16
CA THR A 817 2.86 -47.52 -48.65
C THR A 817 3.71 -46.27 -48.44
N LEU A 818 4.73 -46.37 -47.58
CA LEU A 818 5.62 -45.29 -47.18
C LEU A 818 6.98 -45.44 -47.86
N LYS A 819 7.54 -44.32 -48.31
CA LYS A 819 8.93 -44.18 -48.74
C LYS A 819 9.81 -43.79 -47.55
N ALA A 820 11.12 -44.01 -47.68
CA ALA A 820 12.08 -43.42 -46.75
C ALA A 820 11.85 -41.90 -46.64
N GLY A 821 11.56 -41.41 -45.43
CA GLY A 821 11.22 -40.01 -45.16
C GLY A 821 9.73 -39.68 -45.11
N ASP A 822 8.83 -40.54 -45.61
CA ASP A 822 7.38 -40.32 -45.47
C ASP A 822 6.95 -40.41 -44.00
N THR A 823 5.93 -39.62 -43.62
CA THR A 823 5.46 -39.50 -42.23
C THR A 823 3.98 -39.79 -42.09
N ILE A 824 3.53 -40.20 -40.90
CA ILE A 824 2.12 -40.24 -40.49
C ILE A 824 2.02 -39.67 -39.06
N GLY A 825 1.06 -38.81 -38.75
CA GLY A 825 0.97 -38.19 -37.41
C GLY A 825 -0.32 -37.45 -37.09
N ILE A 826 -0.27 -36.68 -36.00
CA ILE A 826 -1.37 -35.88 -35.45
C ILE A 826 -0.87 -34.47 -35.06
N SER A 827 -1.61 -33.45 -35.46
CA SER A 827 -1.58 -32.12 -34.83
C SER A 827 -2.59 -32.10 -33.69
N LEU A 828 -2.14 -31.68 -32.51
CA LEU A 828 -2.99 -31.38 -31.36
C LEU A 828 -3.62 -29.98 -31.52
N ASN A 829 -4.64 -29.66 -30.72
CA ASN A 829 -5.27 -28.34 -30.76
C ASN A 829 -4.35 -27.22 -30.26
N ASP A 830 -3.56 -27.56 -29.25
CA ASP A 830 -2.66 -26.69 -28.50
C ASP A 830 -1.34 -27.43 -28.20
N ILE A 831 -0.37 -26.76 -27.58
CA ILE A 831 0.83 -27.41 -27.04
C ILE A 831 0.45 -28.19 -25.77
N LYS A 832 0.89 -29.45 -25.68
CA LYS A 832 0.54 -30.37 -24.59
C LYS A 832 1.77 -31.08 -24.02
N ASN A 833 1.69 -31.44 -22.74
CA ASN A 833 2.57 -32.43 -22.09
C ASN A 833 2.14 -33.82 -22.55
N VAL A 834 2.93 -34.50 -23.38
CA VAL A 834 2.63 -35.85 -23.88
C VAL A 834 3.47 -36.90 -23.17
N VAL A 835 2.82 -37.81 -22.43
CA VAL A 835 3.49 -38.90 -21.71
C VAL A 835 3.65 -40.16 -22.56
N ALA A 836 2.80 -40.38 -23.56
CA ALA A 836 2.93 -41.52 -24.47
C ALA A 836 2.39 -41.25 -25.88
N LEU A 837 2.92 -42.01 -26.84
CA LEU A 837 2.33 -42.20 -28.17
C LEU A 837 2.33 -43.70 -28.44
N THR A 838 1.17 -44.26 -28.79
CA THR A 838 0.98 -45.69 -29.08
C THR A 838 0.44 -45.88 -30.50
N THR A 839 0.76 -47.03 -31.11
CA THR A 839 0.36 -47.37 -32.49
C THR A 839 -0.10 -48.82 -32.59
N THR A 840 -1.20 -49.07 -33.29
CA THR A 840 -1.84 -50.39 -33.45
C THR A 840 -1.84 -50.84 -34.92
N GLY A 841 -1.76 -52.14 -35.19
CA GLY A 841 -1.79 -52.72 -36.55
C GLY A 841 -0.59 -53.63 -36.89
N GLU A 842 -0.42 -53.91 -38.18
CA GLU A 842 0.62 -54.82 -38.72
C GLU A 842 1.72 -54.05 -39.47
N PHE A 843 2.89 -53.91 -38.83
CA PHE A 843 4.10 -53.31 -39.39
C PHE A 843 5.32 -53.65 -38.52
N LYS A 844 6.49 -53.10 -38.87
CA LYS A 844 7.75 -53.27 -38.13
C LYS A 844 8.13 -51.98 -37.41
N ASN A 845 8.20 -51.99 -36.08
CA ASN A 845 8.58 -50.80 -35.31
C ASN A 845 10.00 -50.31 -35.64
N GLU A 846 10.94 -51.22 -35.97
CA GLU A 846 12.31 -50.92 -36.41
C GLU A 846 12.41 -50.13 -37.74
N ASP A 847 11.29 -49.96 -38.45
CA ASP A 847 11.22 -49.18 -39.70
C ASP A 847 11.00 -47.68 -39.43
N PHE A 848 10.82 -47.25 -38.17
CA PHE A 848 10.34 -45.92 -37.80
C PHE A 848 11.18 -45.22 -36.72
N ILE A 849 11.08 -43.89 -36.70
CA ILE A 849 11.30 -43.05 -35.52
C ILE A 849 10.05 -42.21 -35.24
N ILE A 850 9.98 -41.61 -34.05
CA ILE A 850 8.94 -40.68 -33.61
C ILE A 850 9.57 -39.30 -33.48
N GLU A 851 8.93 -38.29 -34.06
CA GLU A 851 9.36 -36.90 -34.02
C GLU A 851 8.26 -36.01 -33.43
N SER A 852 8.65 -34.92 -32.76
CA SER A 852 7.74 -33.88 -32.25
C SER A 852 8.17 -32.48 -32.68
N SER A 853 7.21 -31.55 -32.81
CA SER A 853 7.45 -30.12 -33.07
C SER A 853 6.43 -29.25 -32.34
N LEU A 854 6.80 -27.98 -32.10
CA LEU A 854 5.93 -26.95 -31.54
C LEU A 854 5.20 -26.13 -32.61
N ASP A 855 5.69 -26.10 -33.85
CA ASP A 855 5.25 -25.18 -34.92
C ASP A 855 5.07 -25.83 -36.32
N ASN A 856 5.35 -27.13 -36.47
CA ASN A 856 5.26 -27.92 -37.71
C ASN A 856 6.24 -27.50 -38.83
N ARG A 857 7.18 -26.58 -38.59
CA ARG A 857 8.17 -26.14 -39.59
C ARG A 857 9.16 -27.28 -39.88
N SER A 858 9.67 -27.39 -41.11
CA SER A 858 10.44 -28.58 -41.55
C SER A 858 11.75 -28.82 -40.78
N PHE A 859 12.30 -27.76 -40.19
CA PHE A 859 13.56 -27.74 -39.43
C PHE A 859 13.39 -27.82 -37.91
N SER A 860 12.15 -27.78 -37.38
CA SER A 860 11.85 -27.72 -35.94
C SER A 860 11.40 -29.07 -35.35
N TRP A 861 11.62 -30.17 -36.07
CA TRP A 861 11.25 -31.52 -35.64
C TRP A 861 12.39 -32.17 -34.85
N GLU A 862 12.15 -32.42 -33.57
CA GLU A 862 13.07 -33.10 -32.65
C GLU A 862 12.73 -34.61 -32.59
N GLU A 863 13.74 -35.50 -32.56
CA GLU A 863 13.52 -36.95 -32.41
C GLU A 863 13.21 -37.31 -30.95
N VAL A 864 12.07 -37.97 -30.73
CA VAL A 864 11.55 -38.34 -29.40
C VAL A 864 11.99 -39.74 -28.99
N SER A 865 11.99 -40.66 -29.94
CA SER A 865 12.34 -42.08 -29.75
C SER A 865 12.50 -42.77 -31.10
N SER A 866 13.42 -43.74 -31.17
CA SER A 866 13.34 -44.81 -32.16
C SER A 866 12.07 -45.64 -31.98
N GLY A 867 11.51 -46.17 -33.08
CA GLY A 867 10.30 -46.98 -33.06
C GLY A 867 9.06 -46.22 -33.56
N SER A 868 7.87 -46.81 -33.31
CA SER A 868 6.57 -46.21 -33.62
C SER A 868 5.77 -45.81 -32.38
N SER A 869 6.20 -46.21 -31.17
CA SER A 869 5.52 -45.89 -29.90
C SER A 869 6.52 -45.55 -28.80
N PHE A 870 6.14 -44.67 -27.88
CA PHE A 870 6.90 -44.31 -26.68
C PHE A 870 6.00 -44.20 -25.45
N ARG A 871 6.61 -44.32 -24.27
CA ARG A 871 6.10 -43.76 -23.01
C ARG A 871 7.29 -43.17 -22.23
N LYS A 872 7.11 -42.02 -21.58
CA LYS A 872 8.13 -41.28 -20.82
C LYS A 872 7.55 -40.87 -19.47
N THR A 873 8.40 -40.77 -18.44
CA THR A 873 8.02 -40.27 -17.11
C THR A 873 8.09 -38.74 -17.02
N LYS A 874 9.02 -38.11 -17.73
CA LYS A 874 9.01 -36.66 -18.01
C LYS A 874 8.30 -36.45 -19.36
N PRO A 875 7.21 -35.65 -19.43
CA PRO A 875 6.46 -35.47 -20.67
C PRO A 875 7.28 -34.88 -21.81
N VAL A 876 6.90 -35.20 -23.04
CA VAL A 876 7.38 -34.56 -24.26
C VAL A 876 6.45 -33.39 -24.55
N ILE A 877 6.96 -32.17 -24.48
CA ILE A 877 6.18 -30.96 -24.78
C ILE A 877 6.10 -30.80 -26.30
N GLY A 878 4.90 -30.79 -26.87
CA GLY A 878 4.71 -30.65 -28.32
C GLY A 878 3.28 -30.31 -28.72
N LYS A 879 3.12 -29.80 -29.96
CA LYS A 879 1.81 -29.64 -30.62
C LYS A 879 1.64 -30.57 -31.82
N TYR A 880 2.74 -30.97 -32.46
CA TYR A 880 2.74 -31.84 -33.62
C TYR A 880 3.57 -33.07 -33.33
N PHE A 881 3.02 -34.27 -33.58
CA PHE A 881 3.70 -35.55 -33.36
C PHE A 881 3.53 -36.44 -34.58
N ARG A 882 4.58 -37.14 -35.00
CA ARG A 882 4.52 -38.06 -36.16
C ARG A 882 5.48 -39.24 -36.01
N ILE A 883 5.13 -40.35 -36.63
CA ILE A 883 6.09 -41.40 -37.01
C ILE A 883 6.67 -41.07 -38.39
N ARG A 884 7.98 -41.28 -38.58
CA ARG A 884 8.67 -41.13 -39.87
C ARG A 884 9.34 -42.44 -40.27
N ALA A 885 9.09 -42.88 -41.50
CA ALA A 885 9.68 -44.08 -42.05
C ALA A 885 11.19 -43.88 -42.36
N LEU A 886 12.03 -44.81 -41.91
CA LEU A 886 13.47 -44.84 -42.17
C LEU A 886 13.82 -45.50 -43.52
N LYS A 887 12.92 -46.31 -44.07
CA LYS A 887 13.08 -47.03 -45.34
C LYS A 887 11.74 -47.21 -46.03
N ASP A 888 11.77 -47.56 -47.31
CA ASP A 888 10.60 -47.99 -48.07
C ASP A 888 9.93 -49.18 -47.39
N THR A 889 8.68 -49.01 -46.95
CA THR A 889 7.94 -50.01 -46.18
C THR A 889 6.44 -49.93 -46.45
N LYS A 890 5.72 -51.01 -46.15
CA LYS A 890 4.27 -51.11 -46.33
C LYS A 890 3.65 -51.49 -44.98
N VAL A 891 2.69 -50.69 -44.52
CA VAL A 891 2.08 -50.83 -43.20
C VAL A 891 0.57 -50.97 -43.32
N ASN A 892 -0.04 -51.73 -42.41
CA ASN A 892 -1.47 -51.65 -42.13
C ASN A 892 -1.61 -51.06 -40.72
N LEU A 893 -1.89 -49.77 -40.62
CA LEU A 893 -1.93 -49.02 -39.37
C LEU A 893 -3.40 -48.84 -38.96
N GLU A 894 -3.80 -49.28 -37.76
CA GLU A 894 -5.18 -49.21 -37.29
C GLU A 894 -5.45 -47.84 -36.64
N SER A 895 -4.62 -47.46 -35.67
CA SER A 895 -4.61 -46.13 -35.04
C SER A 895 -3.22 -45.64 -34.60
N ILE A 896 -3.12 -44.33 -34.42
CA ILE A 896 -2.11 -43.63 -33.62
C ILE A 896 -2.86 -42.98 -32.44
N LYS A 897 -2.41 -43.19 -31.21
CA LYS A 897 -2.99 -42.59 -30.00
C LYS A 897 -1.93 -41.84 -29.19
N ILE A 898 -2.18 -40.56 -28.93
CA ILE A 898 -1.35 -39.69 -28.10
C ILE A 898 -2.01 -39.60 -26.73
N HIS A 899 -1.26 -39.85 -25.66
CA HIS A 899 -1.69 -39.68 -24.27
C HIS A 899 -1.06 -38.42 -23.69
N THR A 900 -1.87 -37.47 -23.23
CA THR A 900 -1.39 -36.31 -22.48
C THR A 900 -1.20 -36.68 -21.01
N GLU A 901 -0.41 -35.89 -20.29
CA GLU A 901 -0.18 -36.10 -18.86
C GLU A 901 -1.49 -35.95 -18.06
N GLY A 902 -1.81 -36.97 -17.28
CA GLY A 902 -3.00 -36.99 -16.43
C GLY A 902 -2.83 -36.17 -15.15
N ARG A 903 -3.91 -35.50 -14.73
CA ARG A 903 -3.95 -34.67 -13.52
C ARG A 903 -4.18 -35.56 -12.28
N PRO A 904 -3.45 -35.35 -11.16
CA PRO A 904 -3.74 -36.06 -9.91
C PRO A 904 -5.07 -35.59 -9.30
N GLU A 905 -5.79 -36.48 -8.61
CA GLU A 905 -6.88 -36.07 -7.71
C GLU A 905 -6.27 -35.46 -6.44
N ILE A 906 -6.50 -34.16 -6.21
CA ILE A 906 -5.88 -33.39 -5.13
C ILE A 906 -6.84 -33.28 -3.94
N THR A 907 -6.34 -33.47 -2.73
CA THR A 907 -7.10 -33.22 -1.49
C THR A 907 -6.34 -32.30 -0.54
N MET A 908 -7.05 -31.41 0.17
CA MET A 908 -6.45 -30.36 1.02
C MET A 908 -6.66 -30.58 2.52
N THR A 909 -5.60 -30.32 3.29
CA THR A 909 -5.57 -30.27 4.76
C THR A 909 -4.92 -28.97 5.27
N THR A 910 -5.22 -28.59 6.50
CA THR A 910 -4.65 -27.43 7.22
C THR A 910 -4.79 -27.67 8.71
N ASN A 911 -3.93 -27.07 9.53
CA ASN A 911 -4.09 -27.05 10.99
C ASN A 911 -5.15 -26.05 11.49
N ARG A 912 -5.63 -25.16 10.61
CA ARG A 912 -6.52 -24.04 10.96
C ARG A 912 -8.01 -24.40 10.85
N PRO A 913 -8.88 -23.76 11.63
CA PRO A 913 -10.29 -23.60 11.26
C PRO A 913 -10.42 -23.01 9.85
N ILE A 914 -11.12 -23.73 8.97
CA ILE A 914 -11.65 -23.15 7.73
C ILE A 914 -12.88 -22.34 8.11
N ASN A 915 -13.02 -21.14 7.57
CA ASN A 915 -14.16 -20.27 7.85
C ASN A 915 -15.47 -20.99 7.45
N PRO A 916 -16.43 -21.20 8.37
CA PRO A 916 -17.65 -21.96 8.07
C PRO A 916 -18.60 -21.25 7.08
N GLU A 917 -18.45 -19.93 6.89
CA GLU A 917 -19.16 -19.17 5.85
C GLU A 917 -18.45 -19.20 4.49
N ARG A 918 -17.19 -19.65 4.45
CA ARG A 918 -16.37 -19.83 3.24
C ARG A 918 -15.71 -21.23 3.22
N PRO A 919 -16.47 -22.34 3.28
CA PRO A 919 -15.94 -23.70 3.48
C PRO A 919 -15.30 -24.30 2.21
N HIS A 920 -14.89 -23.46 1.25
CA HIS A 920 -14.60 -23.82 -0.15
C HIS A 920 -13.26 -24.55 -0.31
N ARG A 921 -13.20 -25.80 0.15
CA ARG A 921 -12.11 -26.75 -0.17
C ARG A 921 -11.97 -27.05 -1.67
N GLN A 922 -12.91 -26.58 -2.49
CA GLN A 922 -12.88 -26.70 -3.94
C GLN A 922 -11.89 -25.71 -4.60
N ALA A 923 -11.55 -24.58 -3.94
CA ALA A 923 -10.58 -23.55 -4.37
C ALA A 923 -9.10 -24.01 -4.55
N ILE A 924 -8.88 -25.32 -4.55
CA ILE A 924 -7.58 -26.01 -4.58
C ILE A 924 -7.64 -27.23 -5.54
N TYR A 925 -8.79 -27.50 -6.18
CA TYR A 925 -8.84 -28.31 -7.39
C TYR A 925 -8.45 -27.44 -8.57
N GLY A 926 -7.20 -27.61 -9.04
CA GLY A 926 -6.57 -26.79 -10.09
C GLY A 926 -7.13 -26.93 -11.51
N ASP A 927 -8.46 -26.88 -11.62
CA ASP A 927 -9.26 -27.38 -12.74
C ASP A 927 -10.64 -26.70 -12.87
N ASP A 928 -11.16 -26.03 -11.82
CA ASP A 928 -12.20 -24.99 -11.99
C ASP A 928 -11.61 -23.67 -12.48
N TYR A 929 -10.31 -23.45 -12.22
CA TYR A 929 -9.55 -22.22 -12.42
C TYR A 929 -10.05 -21.02 -11.58
N ASP A 930 -11.12 -21.16 -10.80
CA ASP A 930 -11.95 -20.07 -10.25
C ASP A 930 -11.28 -19.35 -9.08
N THR A 931 -10.52 -18.30 -9.40
CA THR A 931 -9.85 -17.46 -8.41
C THR A 931 -10.82 -16.56 -7.60
N GLY A 932 -12.10 -16.51 -8.00
CA GLY A 932 -13.20 -15.97 -7.19
C GLY A 932 -13.66 -16.93 -6.09
N THR A 933 -13.46 -18.23 -6.26
CA THR A 933 -13.63 -19.26 -5.22
C THR A 933 -12.36 -19.33 -4.36
N GLN A 934 -12.53 -19.29 -3.04
CA GLN A 934 -11.42 -19.07 -2.11
C GLN A 934 -11.55 -19.90 -0.83
N LEU A 935 -10.53 -20.69 -0.51
CA LEU A 935 -10.35 -21.25 0.82
C LEU A 935 -9.92 -20.12 1.76
N VAL A 936 -10.69 -19.87 2.82
CA VAL A 936 -10.35 -18.86 3.84
C VAL A 936 -10.26 -19.52 5.21
N THR A 937 -9.21 -19.20 5.94
CA THR A 937 -8.95 -19.74 7.29
C THR A 937 -9.00 -18.66 8.35
N THR A 938 -9.42 -19.02 9.57
CA THR A 938 -9.54 -18.11 10.73
C THR A 938 -8.93 -18.75 11.98
N PRO A 939 -8.51 -17.99 13.02
CA PRO A 939 -8.44 -16.53 13.13
C PRO A 939 -7.19 -15.98 12.40
N PHE A 940 -6.51 -14.97 12.95
CA PHE A 940 -5.27 -14.39 12.41
C PHE A 940 -4.10 -15.39 12.30
N ILE A 941 -3.20 -15.17 11.34
CA ILE A 941 -2.02 -16.01 11.08
C ILE A 941 -1.08 -16.07 12.28
N GLN A 942 -0.72 -17.29 12.67
CA GLN A 942 0.37 -17.61 13.60
C GLN A 942 1.58 -18.16 12.83
N GLU A 943 2.74 -18.17 13.49
CA GLU A 943 3.89 -18.95 13.02
C GLU A 943 3.58 -20.46 13.09
N GLY A 944 3.97 -21.21 12.05
CA GLY A 944 3.70 -22.65 11.93
C GLY A 944 2.35 -23.01 11.30
N ASP A 945 1.45 -22.05 11.07
CA ASP A 945 0.18 -22.27 10.36
C ASP A 945 0.40 -22.66 8.89
N TYR A 946 -0.33 -23.65 8.37
CA TYR A 946 -0.10 -24.17 7.01
C TYR A 946 -1.36 -24.51 6.20
N ILE A 947 -1.19 -24.51 4.88
CA ILE A 947 -2.07 -25.15 3.90
C ILE A 947 -1.27 -26.28 3.21
N GLN A 948 -1.83 -27.49 3.15
CA GLN A 948 -1.19 -28.67 2.60
C GLN A 948 -2.10 -29.39 1.60
N ILE A 949 -1.54 -29.85 0.50
CA ILE A 949 -2.20 -30.73 -0.47
C ILE A 949 -1.57 -32.12 -0.50
N ASP A 950 -2.40 -33.13 -0.68
CA ASP A 950 -2.06 -34.52 -1.00
C ASP A 950 -2.50 -34.80 -2.44
N LEU A 951 -1.55 -35.24 -3.27
CA LEU A 951 -1.72 -35.54 -4.71
C LEU A 951 -2.27 -36.96 -4.96
N GLY A 952 -2.72 -37.65 -3.91
CA GLY A 952 -3.31 -39.00 -3.91
C GLY A 952 -2.28 -40.12 -4.11
N LYS A 953 -1.23 -39.86 -4.89
CA LYS A 953 -0.14 -40.77 -5.24
C LYS A 953 1.18 -39.98 -5.32
N VAL A 954 2.31 -40.68 -5.27
CA VAL A 954 3.61 -40.06 -5.58
C VAL A 954 3.64 -39.76 -7.08
N ILE A 955 3.96 -38.52 -7.45
CA ILE A 955 4.21 -38.08 -8.83
C ILE A 955 5.53 -37.33 -8.92
N ASN A 956 6.03 -37.15 -10.15
CA ASN A 956 7.11 -36.19 -10.42
C ASN A 956 6.51 -34.77 -10.53
N VAL A 957 6.67 -33.98 -9.47
CA VAL A 957 6.30 -32.56 -9.42
C VAL A 957 7.40 -31.74 -10.09
N ARG A 958 7.03 -30.97 -11.10
CA ARG A 958 7.92 -30.04 -11.80
C ARG A 958 7.49 -28.61 -11.55
N ASP A 959 6.18 -28.38 -11.58
CA ASP A 959 5.55 -27.08 -11.48
C ASP A 959 4.61 -27.02 -10.28
N ILE A 960 4.57 -25.87 -9.61
CA ILE A 960 3.63 -25.56 -8.53
C ILE A 960 3.20 -24.10 -8.70
N ARG A 961 1.92 -23.77 -8.58
CA ARG A 961 1.47 -22.37 -8.45
C ARG A 961 0.54 -22.24 -7.26
N LEU A 962 0.98 -21.48 -6.26
CA LEU A 962 0.19 -21.11 -5.09
C LEU A 962 -0.31 -19.67 -5.27
N LEU A 963 -1.59 -19.55 -5.59
CA LEU A 963 -2.27 -18.28 -5.81
C LEU A 963 -3.03 -17.91 -4.53
N GLN A 964 -2.69 -16.77 -3.94
CA GLN A 964 -3.18 -16.31 -2.65
C GLN A 964 -4.10 -15.09 -2.79
N GLY A 965 -4.74 -14.64 -1.71
CA GLY A 965 -5.72 -13.53 -1.69
C GLY A 965 -5.26 -12.24 -2.39
N HIS A 966 -6.20 -11.51 -3.00
CA HIS A 966 -5.91 -10.21 -3.64
C HIS A 966 -5.73 -9.08 -2.63
N ASP A 967 -6.37 -9.19 -1.47
CA ASP A 967 -6.64 -8.14 -0.49
C ASP A 967 -5.76 -8.34 0.77
N GLU A 968 -4.45 -8.45 0.55
CA GLU A 968 -3.40 -8.71 1.57
C GLU A 968 -3.50 -10.01 2.37
N ASP A 969 -4.65 -10.67 2.45
CA ASP A 969 -4.89 -11.89 3.25
C ASP A 969 -4.20 -13.13 2.63
N PHE A 970 -2.87 -13.17 2.80
CA PHE A 970 -2.00 -14.22 2.30
C PHE A 970 -0.74 -14.39 3.16
N ILE A 971 -0.04 -15.53 2.97
CA ILE A 971 1.25 -15.78 3.60
C ILE A 971 2.29 -14.89 2.90
N ASN A 972 2.78 -13.85 3.58
CA ASN A 972 3.86 -12.99 3.06
C ASN A 972 5.25 -13.39 3.59
N ASN A 973 5.31 -14.07 4.74
CA ASN A 973 6.53 -14.64 5.32
C ASN A 973 6.30 -16.15 5.50
N GLY A 974 6.83 -16.98 4.61
CA GLY A 974 6.54 -18.42 4.61
C GLY A 974 7.65 -19.29 4.03
N ILE A 975 7.42 -20.59 4.12
CA ILE A 975 8.18 -21.64 3.43
C ILE A 975 7.23 -22.53 2.65
N LEU A 976 7.70 -23.03 1.51
CA LEU A 976 7.04 -24.10 0.76
C LEU A 976 7.87 -25.37 0.95
N GLU A 977 7.22 -26.50 1.22
CA GLU A 977 7.87 -27.78 1.47
C GLU A 977 7.19 -28.89 0.69
N TYR A 978 7.94 -29.95 0.39
CA TYR A 978 7.44 -31.19 -0.21
C TYR A 978 7.78 -32.43 0.60
N SER A 979 7.00 -33.49 0.42
CA SER A 979 7.24 -34.80 1.03
C SER A 979 6.66 -35.95 0.18
N VAL A 980 7.24 -37.15 0.34
CA VAL A 980 6.75 -38.41 -0.26
C VAL A 980 5.85 -39.17 0.71
N ASP A 981 6.09 -39.06 2.02
CA ASP A 981 5.41 -39.81 3.08
C ASP A 981 4.49 -38.95 3.97
N GLY A 982 4.69 -37.63 3.98
CA GLY A 982 3.96 -36.67 4.82
C GLY A 982 4.62 -36.41 6.18
N GLU A 983 5.68 -37.14 6.52
CA GLU A 983 6.43 -37.04 7.78
C GLU A 983 7.76 -36.31 7.57
N ASN A 984 8.49 -36.66 6.51
CA ASN A 984 9.80 -36.12 6.17
C ASN A 984 9.65 -35.00 5.13
N TRP A 985 9.84 -33.75 5.55
CA TRP A 985 9.65 -32.57 4.72
C TRP A 985 10.98 -31.98 4.23
N THR A 986 11.00 -31.53 2.98
CA THR A 986 12.15 -30.83 2.36
C THR A 986 11.68 -29.47 1.85
N LYS A 987 12.39 -28.39 2.24
CA LYS A 987 12.10 -27.02 1.80
C LYS A 987 12.37 -26.85 0.30
N ILE A 988 11.42 -26.24 -0.41
CA ILE A 988 11.60 -25.61 -1.71
C ILE A 988 12.04 -24.15 -1.45
N ASP A 989 13.09 -23.68 -2.12
CA ASP A 989 13.61 -22.32 -1.89
C ASP A 989 12.85 -21.30 -2.75
N VAL A 990 11.95 -20.55 -2.11
CA VAL A 990 11.02 -19.61 -2.72
C VAL A 990 10.80 -18.40 -1.83
N ALA A 991 10.75 -17.21 -2.43
CA ALA A 991 10.35 -15.98 -1.76
C ALA A 991 8.82 -15.92 -1.63
N PHE A 992 8.34 -15.83 -0.39
CA PHE A 992 6.96 -15.43 -0.10
C PHE A 992 6.86 -13.89 -0.07
N GLY A 993 5.65 -13.36 -0.24
CA GLY A 993 5.38 -11.92 -0.33
C GLY A 993 4.49 -11.54 -1.51
N SER A 994 4.51 -12.35 -2.57
CA SER A 994 3.58 -12.26 -3.69
C SER A 994 2.23 -12.91 -3.37
N ASN A 995 1.16 -12.39 -4.01
CA ASN A 995 -0.14 -13.07 -4.07
C ASN A 995 -0.21 -14.15 -5.18
N ASP A 996 0.87 -14.34 -5.94
CA ASP A 996 1.05 -15.40 -6.93
C ASP A 996 2.48 -15.96 -6.84
N ILE A 997 2.59 -17.21 -6.36
CA ILE A 997 3.87 -17.88 -6.09
C ILE A 997 4.03 -19.02 -7.09
N VAL A 998 4.86 -18.78 -8.13
CA VAL A 998 4.99 -19.65 -9.32
C VAL A 998 6.33 -20.39 -9.31
N VAL A 999 6.30 -21.69 -9.03
CA VAL A 999 7.42 -22.65 -9.03
C VAL A 999 7.39 -23.48 -10.31
N LYS A 1000 8.57 -23.77 -10.84
CA LYS A 1000 8.81 -24.47 -12.10
C LYS A 1000 10.05 -25.34 -12.00
N ASP A 1001 10.24 -26.20 -13.00
CA ASP A 1001 11.51 -26.85 -13.31
C ASP A 1001 12.12 -27.71 -12.16
N LEU A 1002 11.29 -28.14 -11.19
CA LEU A 1002 11.70 -28.85 -9.96
C LEU A 1002 12.21 -30.28 -10.20
N ASP A 1003 11.45 -31.07 -10.98
CA ASP A 1003 11.70 -32.50 -11.26
C ASP A 1003 11.85 -33.39 -10.01
N ILE A 1004 11.04 -33.14 -8.97
CA ILE A 1004 11.07 -33.83 -7.67
C ILE A 1004 9.97 -34.89 -7.52
N GLU A 1005 10.29 -36.05 -6.94
CA GLU A 1005 9.26 -37.01 -6.51
C GLU A 1005 8.58 -36.51 -5.22
N ALA A 1006 7.26 -36.29 -5.28
CA ALA A 1006 6.46 -35.84 -4.14
C ALA A 1006 5.04 -36.42 -4.20
N ARG A 1007 4.43 -36.55 -3.03
CA ARG A 1007 2.98 -36.78 -2.86
C ARG A 1007 2.31 -35.61 -2.13
N TYR A 1008 3.04 -34.95 -1.24
CA TYR A 1008 2.54 -33.85 -0.42
C TYR A 1008 3.29 -32.57 -0.72
N LEU A 1009 2.57 -31.45 -0.74
CA LEU A 1009 3.11 -30.10 -0.83
C LEU A 1009 2.44 -29.23 0.25
N LYS A 1010 3.20 -28.35 0.90
CA LYS A 1010 2.73 -27.60 2.07
C LYS A 1010 3.35 -26.21 2.11
N ALA A 1011 2.51 -25.18 2.21
CA ALA A 1011 2.93 -23.80 2.45
C ALA A 1011 2.67 -23.44 3.91
N THR A 1012 3.70 -23.01 4.63
CA THR A 1012 3.68 -22.77 6.08
C THR A 1012 4.12 -21.33 6.37
N SER A 1013 3.37 -20.61 7.21
CA SER A 1013 3.76 -19.29 7.71
C SER A 1013 4.93 -19.37 8.69
N THR A 1014 5.83 -18.40 8.61
CA THR A 1014 7.02 -18.27 9.47
C THR A 1014 6.94 -17.10 10.45
N LYS A 1015 5.84 -16.34 10.46
CA LYS A 1015 5.58 -15.22 11.38
C LYS A 1015 4.08 -15.11 11.70
N TYR A 1016 3.77 -14.42 12.79
CA TYR A 1016 2.44 -13.89 13.06
C TYR A 1016 2.03 -12.82 12.02
N ARG A 1017 0.73 -12.71 11.70
CA ARG A 1017 0.16 -11.58 10.95
C ARG A 1017 -1.32 -11.38 11.27
N ASP A 1018 -1.75 -10.12 11.32
CA ASP A 1018 -3.12 -9.60 11.48
C ASP A 1018 -4.03 -9.82 10.25
N ARG A 1019 -3.83 -10.95 9.57
CA ARG A 1019 -4.47 -11.34 8.31
C ARG A 1019 -4.89 -12.81 8.35
N TRP A 1020 -5.74 -13.21 7.43
CA TRP A 1020 -6.15 -14.60 7.19
C TRP A 1020 -5.28 -15.22 6.09
N ILE A 1021 -5.18 -16.55 6.03
CA ILE A 1021 -4.71 -17.21 4.80
C ILE A 1021 -5.92 -17.38 3.89
N LYS A 1022 -5.93 -16.69 2.75
CA LYS A 1022 -6.77 -17.00 1.59
C LYS A 1022 -5.91 -17.69 0.52
N VAL A 1023 -6.36 -18.86 0.08
CA VAL A 1023 -5.84 -19.54 -1.13
C VAL A 1023 -6.94 -19.51 -2.18
N ARG A 1024 -6.60 -19.02 -3.36
CA ARG A 1024 -7.43 -18.98 -4.57
C ARG A 1024 -7.19 -20.19 -5.46
N GLU A 1025 -5.95 -20.68 -5.50
CA GLU A 1025 -5.52 -21.81 -6.33
C GLU A 1025 -4.23 -22.43 -5.75
N PHE A 1026 -4.03 -23.75 -5.91
CA PHE A 1026 -2.79 -24.44 -5.52
C PHE A 1026 -2.49 -25.55 -6.54
N THR A 1027 -2.17 -25.13 -7.76
CA THR A 1027 -1.98 -25.97 -8.95
C THR A 1027 -0.63 -26.68 -8.96
N VAL A 1028 -0.56 -27.85 -9.61
CA VAL A 1028 0.66 -28.66 -9.81
C VAL A 1028 0.74 -29.15 -11.25
N ASN A 1029 1.93 -29.14 -11.85
CA ASN A 1029 2.21 -29.60 -13.24
C ASN A 1029 1.31 -28.99 -14.34
N ASN A 1030 0.66 -27.84 -14.08
CA ASN A 1030 -0.29 -27.17 -15.00
C ASN A 1030 0.30 -25.91 -15.68
N LEU A 1031 1.62 -25.67 -15.56
CA LEU A 1031 2.27 -24.48 -16.12
C LEU A 1031 2.85 -24.77 -17.51
N THR A 1032 2.11 -24.45 -18.57
CA THR A 1032 2.50 -24.83 -19.94
C THR A 1032 3.67 -24.03 -20.50
N GLU A 1033 3.95 -22.81 -20.05
CA GLU A 1033 4.82 -21.86 -20.77
C GLU A 1033 6.34 -22.13 -20.75
N GLU A 1034 6.83 -23.18 -20.09
CA GLU A 1034 8.28 -23.51 -20.03
C GLU A 1034 8.96 -23.68 -21.41
N TYR A 1035 8.22 -24.03 -22.47
CA TYR A 1035 8.82 -24.27 -23.79
C TYR A 1035 9.26 -23.00 -24.54
N LEU A 1036 8.89 -21.80 -24.06
CA LEU A 1036 9.17 -20.53 -24.74
C LEU A 1036 10.53 -19.92 -24.42
N VAL A 1037 11.18 -20.28 -23.31
CA VAL A 1037 12.57 -19.90 -23.04
C VAL A 1037 13.34 -21.10 -22.50
N LYS A 1038 14.58 -21.31 -22.95
CA LYS A 1038 15.49 -22.34 -22.42
C LYS A 1038 16.87 -21.74 -22.17
N ALA A 1039 17.43 -21.95 -20.98
CA ALA A 1039 18.80 -21.56 -20.64
C ALA A 1039 19.66 -22.76 -20.24
N THR A 1040 20.88 -22.82 -20.74
CA THR A 1040 21.89 -23.86 -20.44
C THR A 1040 22.47 -23.70 -19.02
N ALA A 1041 22.67 -22.46 -18.58
CA ALA A 1041 22.79 -22.11 -17.17
C ALA A 1041 21.38 -21.78 -16.64
N LYS A 1042 20.74 -22.74 -15.95
CA LYS A 1042 19.42 -22.49 -15.33
C LYS A 1042 19.48 -21.33 -14.35
N GLY A 1043 18.39 -20.56 -14.26
CA GLY A 1043 18.21 -19.52 -13.23
C GLY A 1043 18.09 -20.08 -11.82
N THR A 1044 17.84 -19.22 -10.84
CA THR A 1044 17.23 -19.66 -9.58
C THR A 1044 15.71 -19.80 -9.75
N TYR A 1045 14.99 -20.17 -8.68
CA TYR A 1045 13.53 -20.13 -8.65
C TYR A 1045 12.96 -18.73 -8.95
N VAL A 1046 13.52 -17.68 -8.34
CA VAL A 1046 13.09 -16.29 -8.56
C VAL A 1046 13.68 -15.73 -9.85
N ASP A 1047 14.92 -16.10 -10.19
CA ASP A 1047 15.71 -15.53 -11.28
C ASP A 1047 15.67 -16.37 -12.58
N ARG A 1048 14.51 -16.97 -12.87
CA ARG A 1048 14.27 -17.92 -13.97
C ARG A 1048 14.38 -17.28 -15.36
N ALA A 1049 14.57 -18.11 -16.38
CA ALA A 1049 14.77 -17.66 -17.76
C ALA A 1049 13.54 -16.96 -18.36
N GLU A 1050 12.33 -17.35 -17.93
CA GLU A 1050 11.07 -16.78 -18.42
C GLU A 1050 10.76 -15.38 -17.87
N ASN A 1051 11.55 -14.88 -16.92
CA ASN A 1051 11.48 -13.46 -16.54
C ASN A 1051 11.88 -12.56 -17.74
N THR A 1052 12.66 -13.07 -18.71
CA THR A 1052 12.99 -12.36 -19.97
C THR A 1052 11.81 -12.10 -20.92
N ARG A 1053 10.57 -12.30 -20.45
CA ARG A 1053 9.31 -12.13 -21.19
C ARG A 1053 8.08 -11.94 -20.30
N ASP A 1054 8.25 -11.60 -19.02
CA ASP A 1054 7.13 -11.43 -18.08
C ASP A 1054 6.50 -10.02 -18.11
N ASN A 1055 7.16 -9.08 -18.81
CA ASN A 1055 6.86 -7.65 -18.93
C ASN A 1055 7.05 -6.86 -17.63
N ASN A 1056 7.82 -7.39 -16.68
CA ASN A 1056 8.12 -6.78 -15.40
C ASN A 1056 9.63 -6.48 -15.26
N LEU A 1057 10.01 -5.23 -15.56
CA LEU A 1057 11.38 -4.72 -15.41
C LEU A 1057 11.91 -4.64 -13.96
N ASN A 1058 11.21 -5.25 -13.00
CA ASN A 1058 11.67 -5.46 -11.62
C ASN A 1058 12.15 -6.91 -11.38
N THR A 1059 11.87 -7.84 -12.30
CA THR A 1059 12.38 -9.22 -12.33
C THR A 1059 13.42 -9.40 -13.45
N ALA A 1060 14.32 -10.38 -13.29
CA ALA A 1060 15.35 -10.70 -14.28
C ALA A 1060 15.65 -12.20 -14.30
N TYR A 1061 16.23 -12.68 -15.39
CA TYR A 1061 16.99 -13.94 -15.41
C TYR A 1061 18.39 -13.69 -14.85
N ILE A 1062 18.78 -14.48 -13.85
CA ILE A 1062 20.12 -14.50 -13.25
C ILE A 1062 20.52 -15.97 -13.05
N PRO A 1063 21.62 -16.46 -13.66
CA PRO A 1063 21.94 -17.87 -13.61
C PRO A 1063 22.36 -18.34 -12.21
N SER A 1064 21.94 -19.55 -11.85
CA SER A 1064 22.26 -20.22 -10.57
C SER A 1064 23.77 -20.45 -10.38
N ARG A 1065 24.50 -20.68 -11.47
CA ARG A 1065 25.97 -20.76 -11.57
C ARG A 1065 26.53 -19.64 -12.44
N ASP A 1066 27.85 -19.48 -12.47
CA ASP A 1066 28.50 -18.63 -13.46
C ASP A 1066 28.31 -19.17 -14.89
N ILE A 1067 28.20 -18.24 -15.84
CA ILE A 1067 28.23 -18.49 -17.28
C ILE A 1067 29.64 -18.89 -17.71
N VAL A 1068 29.71 -19.92 -18.56
CA VAL A 1068 30.93 -20.37 -19.23
C VAL A 1068 30.81 -20.28 -20.75
N ALA A 1069 31.95 -20.15 -21.42
CA ALA A 1069 32.03 -20.13 -22.88
C ALA A 1069 31.31 -21.34 -23.52
N GLY A 1070 30.31 -21.06 -24.35
CA GLY A 1070 29.43 -22.05 -24.98
C GLY A 1070 28.05 -22.19 -24.34
N ASP A 1071 27.78 -21.51 -23.21
CA ASP A 1071 26.40 -21.36 -22.71
C ASP A 1071 25.55 -20.52 -23.67
N GLU A 1072 24.28 -20.89 -23.78
CA GLU A 1072 23.24 -20.17 -24.53
C GLU A 1072 21.94 -20.01 -23.72
N LEU A 1073 21.20 -18.95 -24.05
CA LEU A 1073 19.78 -18.74 -23.72
C LEU A 1073 18.99 -18.57 -25.03
N LEU A 1074 17.96 -19.39 -25.20
CA LEU A 1074 17.07 -19.45 -26.37
C LEU A 1074 15.68 -18.96 -25.98
N TYR A 1075 15.23 -17.87 -26.60
CA TYR A 1075 13.87 -17.34 -26.57
C TYR A 1075 13.14 -17.79 -27.84
N ARG A 1076 11.88 -18.24 -27.76
CA ARG A 1076 11.06 -18.66 -28.92
C ARG A 1076 9.89 -17.71 -29.18
N ILE A 1077 9.62 -17.45 -30.45
CA ILE A 1077 8.47 -16.68 -30.95
C ILE A 1077 7.57 -17.63 -31.74
N LEU A 1078 6.37 -17.92 -31.22
CA LEU A 1078 5.37 -18.74 -31.92
C LEU A 1078 4.37 -17.91 -32.74
N ASP A 1079 4.41 -16.59 -32.61
CA ASP A 1079 3.69 -15.70 -33.50
C ASP A 1079 4.26 -15.80 -34.93
N ASN A 1080 3.43 -15.56 -35.94
CA ASN A 1080 3.84 -15.50 -37.33
C ASN A 1080 3.86 -14.06 -37.91
N LYS A 1081 3.62 -13.03 -37.08
CA LYS A 1081 3.88 -11.61 -37.41
C LYS A 1081 5.31 -11.38 -37.90
N LEU A 1082 5.49 -10.33 -38.70
CA LEU A 1082 6.81 -9.79 -39.03
C LEU A 1082 7.34 -9.00 -37.82
N SER A 1083 8.62 -9.17 -37.49
CA SER A 1083 9.35 -8.32 -36.54
C SER A 1083 10.22 -7.33 -37.32
N SER A 1084 10.34 -6.08 -36.84
CA SER A 1084 11.23 -5.06 -37.42
C SER A 1084 12.48 -4.80 -36.55
N LYS A 1085 12.40 -5.08 -35.25
CA LYS A 1085 13.46 -4.87 -34.27
C LYS A 1085 13.36 -5.92 -33.15
N ILE A 1086 14.49 -6.29 -32.56
CA ILE A 1086 14.56 -7.00 -31.27
C ILE A 1086 15.17 -6.03 -30.25
N THR A 1087 14.52 -5.85 -29.10
CA THR A 1087 15.03 -5.04 -27.98
C THR A 1087 15.47 -5.97 -26.86
N ILE A 1088 16.65 -5.75 -26.27
CA ILE A 1088 17.15 -6.57 -25.15
C ILE A 1088 17.74 -5.67 -24.06
N VAL A 1089 17.25 -5.84 -22.83
CA VAL A 1089 17.75 -5.13 -21.64
C VAL A 1089 18.45 -6.05 -20.67
N GLN A 1090 19.60 -5.60 -20.17
CA GLN A 1090 20.45 -6.27 -19.19
C GLN A 1090 20.92 -5.30 -18.10
N GLY A 1091 21.41 -5.83 -16.98
CA GLY A 1091 22.00 -5.04 -15.91
C GLY A 1091 23.24 -4.25 -16.36
N ILE A 1092 23.40 -3.03 -15.86
CA ILE A 1092 24.46 -2.11 -16.30
C ILE A 1092 25.83 -2.39 -15.65
N GLU A 1093 25.85 -3.09 -14.52
CA GLU A 1093 27.07 -3.38 -13.75
C GLU A 1093 27.88 -4.56 -14.32
N ASN A 1094 27.20 -5.55 -14.91
CA ASN A 1094 27.82 -6.73 -15.53
C ASN A 1094 27.33 -6.93 -16.97
N ILE A 1095 27.81 -6.05 -17.87
CA ILE A 1095 27.55 -6.10 -19.32
C ILE A 1095 28.01 -7.44 -19.88
N SER A 1096 27.08 -8.25 -20.37
CA SER A 1096 27.32 -9.68 -20.62
C SER A 1096 28.10 -9.99 -21.91
N GLY A 1097 28.18 -9.06 -22.86
CA GLY A 1097 28.85 -9.28 -24.15
C GLY A 1097 28.23 -10.40 -25.01
N ALA A 1098 27.04 -10.90 -24.65
CA ALA A 1098 26.43 -12.05 -25.30
C ALA A 1098 26.23 -11.79 -26.80
N LYS A 1099 26.66 -12.73 -27.66
CA LYS A 1099 26.37 -12.68 -29.09
C LYS A 1099 24.87 -12.91 -29.31
N VAL A 1100 24.22 -12.00 -30.03
CA VAL A 1100 22.80 -12.07 -30.32
C VAL A 1100 22.58 -12.60 -31.73
N THR A 1101 21.76 -13.64 -31.84
CA THR A 1101 21.36 -14.26 -33.12
C THR A 1101 19.85 -14.48 -33.12
N ALA A 1102 19.25 -14.62 -34.30
CA ALA A 1102 17.82 -14.90 -34.45
C ALA A 1102 17.55 -15.89 -35.59
N GLU A 1103 16.52 -16.71 -35.43
CA GLU A 1103 16.09 -17.68 -36.45
C GLU A 1103 14.88 -17.13 -37.21
N ASN A 1104 14.91 -17.19 -38.55
CA ASN A 1104 13.76 -16.83 -39.37
C ASN A 1104 12.84 -18.03 -39.66
N SER A 1105 11.65 -17.78 -40.21
CA SER A 1105 10.68 -18.83 -40.60
C SER A 1105 11.16 -19.84 -41.65
N LYS A 1106 12.37 -19.69 -42.20
CA LYS A 1106 13.01 -20.62 -43.14
C LYS A 1106 14.09 -21.49 -42.46
N GLY A 1107 14.30 -21.36 -41.15
CA GLY A 1107 15.32 -22.10 -40.39
C GLY A 1107 16.74 -21.56 -40.59
N GLN A 1108 16.86 -20.27 -40.95
CA GLN A 1108 18.14 -19.61 -41.14
C GLN A 1108 18.44 -18.73 -39.92
N TRP A 1109 19.60 -18.96 -39.30
CA TRP A 1109 20.11 -18.13 -38.23
C TRP A 1109 20.85 -16.91 -38.78
N ILE A 1110 20.40 -15.72 -38.40
CA ILE A 1110 21.04 -14.44 -38.69
C ILE A 1110 21.73 -13.90 -37.43
N GLU A 1111 22.87 -13.24 -37.61
CA GLU A 1111 23.61 -12.57 -36.56
C GLU A 1111 23.15 -11.12 -36.44
N LEU A 1112 22.77 -10.69 -35.23
CA LEU A 1112 22.23 -9.35 -34.97
C LEU A 1112 23.27 -8.40 -34.36
N GLY A 1113 24.18 -8.93 -33.53
CA GLY A 1113 25.20 -8.13 -32.85
C GLY A 1113 25.64 -8.75 -31.52
N SER A 1114 25.89 -7.92 -30.51
CA SER A 1114 26.23 -8.39 -29.16
C SER A 1114 25.73 -7.42 -28.07
N LEU A 1115 25.44 -7.94 -26.87
CA LEU A 1115 24.92 -7.17 -25.74
C LEU A 1115 26.02 -6.32 -25.08
N THR A 1116 26.20 -5.09 -25.56
CA THR A 1116 27.31 -4.19 -25.19
C THR A 1116 26.90 -3.03 -24.29
N GLU A 1117 25.60 -2.76 -24.15
CA GLU A 1117 25.05 -1.71 -23.29
C GLU A 1117 23.94 -2.27 -22.39
N GLY A 1118 23.42 -1.47 -21.45
CA GLY A 1118 22.28 -1.88 -20.63
C GLY A 1118 21.01 -2.06 -21.46
N TYR A 1119 20.76 -1.14 -22.39
CA TYR A 1119 19.65 -1.17 -23.34
C TYR A 1119 20.21 -1.40 -24.75
N ASN A 1120 19.75 -2.45 -25.44
CA ASN A 1120 20.29 -2.84 -26.75
C ASN A 1120 19.14 -2.95 -27.78
N GLU A 1121 19.33 -2.35 -28.95
CA GLU A 1121 18.40 -2.48 -30.09
C GLU A 1121 19.06 -3.16 -31.29
N PHE A 1122 18.38 -4.16 -31.84
CA PHE A 1122 18.79 -4.88 -33.03
C PHE A 1122 17.72 -4.70 -34.11
N ASN A 1123 17.89 -3.66 -34.93
CA ASN A 1123 17.02 -3.39 -36.07
C ASN A 1123 17.29 -4.39 -37.21
N LEU A 1124 16.23 -4.89 -37.84
CA LEU A 1124 16.29 -5.82 -38.96
C LEU A 1124 16.21 -5.04 -40.29
N GLU A 1125 17.09 -5.36 -41.26
CA GLU A 1125 17.14 -4.65 -42.56
C GLU A 1125 15.82 -4.74 -43.34
N GLU A 1126 15.16 -5.90 -43.27
CA GLU A 1126 13.80 -6.12 -43.75
C GLU A 1126 12.95 -6.78 -42.66
N SER A 1127 11.71 -6.32 -42.49
CA SER A 1127 10.75 -6.85 -41.51
C SER A 1127 10.51 -8.34 -41.75
N THR A 1128 10.97 -9.18 -40.82
CA THR A 1128 11.10 -10.63 -41.01
C THR A 1128 10.30 -11.40 -39.96
N ASN A 1129 9.66 -12.51 -40.35
CA ASN A 1129 9.09 -13.46 -39.40
C ASN A 1129 10.25 -14.18 -38.68
N ILE A 1130 10.50 -13.76 -37.44
CA ILE A 1130 11.49 -14.32 -36.52
C ILE A 1130 10.79 -15.32 -35.60
N VAL A 1131 11.36 -16.52 -35.48
CA VAL A 1131 10.78 -17.65 -34.74
C VAL A 1131 11.57 -17.99 -33.46
N ALA A 1132 12.79 -17.47 -33.34
CA ALA A 1132 13.58 -17.53 -32.11
C ALA A 1132 14.63 -16.41 -32.06
N VAL A 1133 15.05 -16.06 -30.85
CA VAL A 1133 16.22 -15.22 -30.55
C VAL A 1133 17.12 -16.05 -29.63
N LYS A 1134 18.44 -16.04 -29.86
CA LYS A 1134 19.41 -16.76 -29.03
C LYS A 1134 20.57 -15.86 -28.64
N LEU A 1135 20.83 -15.81 -27.32
CA LEU A 1135 22.03 -15.27 -26.70
C LEU A 1135 23.06 -16.39 -26.59
N ILE A 1136 24.31 -16.13 -26.97
CA ILE A 1136 25.43 -17.08 -26.87
C ILE A 1136 26.60 -16.38 -26.18
N TRP A 1137 27.09 -16.94 -25.08
CA TRP A 1137 28.25 -16.41 -24.37
C TRP A 1137 29.53 -17.10 -24.83
N ASN A 1138 30.46 -16.34 -25.40
CA ASN A 1138 31.73 -16.87 -25.93
C ASN A 1138 32.86 -16.87 -24.88
N ASP A 1139 32.65 -16.19 -23.76
CA ASP A 1139 33.61 -15.96 -22.67
C ASP A 1139 32.95 -16.24 -21.31
N ASN A 1140 33.76 -16.40 -20.26
CA ASN A 1140 33.27 -16.60 -18.89
C ASN A 1140 33.05 -15.23 -18.22
N ILE A 1141 31.80 -14.91 -17.87
CA ILE A 1141 31.37 -13.55 -17.45
C ILE A 1141 30.72 -13.47 -16.05
N GLY A 1142 30.81 -14.55 -15.25
CA GLY A 1142 30.08 -14.64 -13.99
C GLY A 1142 28.57 -14.73 -14.21
N LYS A 1143 27.78 -13.91 -13.51
CA LYS A 1143 26.31 -13.91 -13.58
C LYS A 1143 25.79 -12.61 -14.22
N PRO A 1144 25.35 -12.62 -15.48
CA PRO A 1144 24.61 -11.51 -16.06
C PRO A 1144 23.18 -11.45 -15.51
N GLU A 1145 22.57 -10.27 -15.57
CA GLU A 1145 21.14 -10.07 -15.33
C GLU A 1145 20.48 -9.70 -16.66
N ILE A 1146 19.58 -10.55 -17.18
CA ILE A 1146 18.82 -10.25 -18.41
C ILE A 1146 17.36 -10.01 -18.02
N PHE A 1147 16.84 -8.81 -18.28
CA PHE A 1147 15.52 -8.41 -17.80
C PHE A 1147 14.42 -8.74 -18.83
N GLU A 1148 14.60 -8.39 -20.10
CA GLU A 1148 13.57 -8.55 -21.15
C GLU A 1148 14.20 -8.78 -22.53
N ILE A 1149 13.54 -9.59 -23.36
CA ILE A 1149 13.88 -9.85 -24.77
C ILE A 1149 12.61 -9.62 -25.61
N LYS A 1150 12.42 -8.39 -26.11
CA LYS A 1150 11.13 -7.92 -26.63
C LYS A 1150 11.14 -7.69 -28.15
N PRO A 1151 10.46 -8.54 -28.96
CA PRO A 1151 10.34 -8.35 -30.40
C PRO A 1151 9.31 -7.28 -30.76
N THR A 1152 9.71 -6.36 -31.64
CA THR A 1152 8.89 -5.24 -32.11
C THR A 1152 8.15 -5.64 -33.39
N PHE A 1153 6.89 -6.11 -33.24
CA PHE A 1153 6.08 -6.61 -34.36
C PHE A 1153 5.48 -5.50 -35.24
N VAL A 1154 5.43 -5.74 -36.54
CA VAL A 1154 4.83 -4.84 -37.56
C VAL A 1154 3.82 -5.58 -38.43
N ALA A 1155 2.90 -4.83 -39.02
CA ALA A 1155 1.87 -5.40 -39.88
C ALA A 1155 2.48 -5.99 -41.16
N GLU A 1156 1.91 -7.10 -41.63
CA GLU A 1156 2.10 -7.52 -43.03
C GLU A 1156 1.66 -6.37 -43.94
N ALA A 1157 2.53 -5.95 -44.86
CA ALA A 1157 2.20 -4.92 -45.82
C ALA A 1157 1.01 -5.41 -46.66
N SER A 1158 -0.11 -4.67 -46.61
CA SER A 1158 -1.29 -5.02 -47.39
C SER A 1158 -0.92 -5.05 -48.88
N GLU A 1159 -1.06 -6.20 -49.53
CA GLU A 1159 -0.90 -6.32 -50.99
C GLU A 1159 -1.89 -5.38 -51.68
N GLY A 1160 -1.41 -4.21 -52.08
CA GLY A 1160 -2.20 -3.24 -52.83
C GLY A 1160 -2.43 -3.79 -54.24
N ASN A 1161 -3.61 -4.37 -54.46
CA ASN A 1161 -4.12 -4.96 -55.71
C ASN A 1161 -3.09 -5.01 -56.86
N GLY A 1162 -2.21 -6.02 -56.82
CA GLY A 1162 -1.41 -6.37 -57.98
C GLY A 1162 -2.32 -6.90 -59.08
N GLU A 1163 -2.55 -6.11 -60.13
CA GLU A 1163 -3.21 -6.58 -61.35
C GLU A 1163 -2.36 -7.68 -61.98
N ASN A 1164 -2.70 -8.94 -61.70
CA ASN A 1164 -1.91 -10.10 -62.10
C ASN A 1164 -2.07 -10.36 -63.62
N PRO A 1165 -1.01 -10.19 -64.44
CA PRO A 1165 -1.17 -10.13 -65.89
C PRO A 1165 -1.01 -11.51 -66.55
N GLY A 1166 -2.15 -12.10 -66.96
CA GLY A 1166 -2.22 -13.03 -68.08
C GLY A 1166 -2.41 -14.52 -67.75
N ASP A 1167 -3.65 -15.01 -67.94
CA ASP A 1167 -4.00 -16.08 -68.89
C ASP A 1167 -5.55 -16.31 -68.89
N ASN A 1168 -6.25 -16.64 -69.99
CA ASN A 1168 -5.88 -16.72 -71.41
C ASN A 1168 -7.15 -16.61 -72.31
N ASN A 1169 -6.95 -16.53 -73.64
CA ASN A 1169 -7.91 -16.51 -74.78
C ASN A 1169 -8.60 -15.17 -75.12
N GLY A 1170 -8.44 -14.69 -76.37
CA GLY A 1170 -9.14 -13.48 -76.84
C GLY A 1170 -9.04 -13.04 -78.32
N SER A 1171 -8.02 -13.43 -79.11
CA SER A 1171 -7.78 -13.07 -80.53
C SER A 1171 -7.53 -11.56 -80.83
N GLY A 1172 -6.60 -11.20 -81.76
CA GLY A 1172 -6.38 -9.76 -82.04
C GLY A 1172 -5.32 -9.21 -83.01
N ASP A 1173 -4.45 -10.01 -83.64
CA ASP A 1173 -3.65 -9.67 -84.85
C ASP A 1173 -2.60 -8.50 -84.85
N ASN A 1174 -1.49 -8.71 -85.59
CA ASN A 1174 -0.50 -7.77 -86.17
C ASN A 1174 0.12 -6.56 -85.37
N GLY A 1175 1.47 -6.50 -85.30
CA GLY A 1175 2.22 -5.22 -85.19
C GLY A 1175 3.58 -5.23 -84.45
N ASN A 1176 4.70 -5.24 -85.19
CA ASN A 1176 6.09 -4.97 -84.74
C ASN A 1176 6.56 -3.63 -85.40
N PRO A 1177 7.67 -2.94 -85.05
CA PRO A 1177 8.72 -3.21 -84.05
C PRO A 1177 9.18 -1.98 -83.20
N ASP A 1178 10.25 -2.18 -82.40
CA ASP A 1178 11.24 -1.18 -81.89
C ASP A 1178 10.78 -0.06 -80.93
N GLY A 1179 11.61 0.45 -79.99
CA GLY A 1179 12.95 0.00 -79.57
C GLY A 1179 13.68 0.98 -78.62
N SER A 1180 14.46 0.44 -77.67
CA SER A 1180 15.60 1.05 -76.93
C SER A 1180 15.54 2.49 -76.33
N GLY A 1181 15.95 2.63 -75.06
CA GLY A 1181 17.00 3.64 -74.74
C GLY A 1181 16.77 4.67 -73.61
N SER A 1182 17.26 4.30 -72.41
CA SER A 1182 17.98 5.13 -71.40
C SER A 1182 18.90 6.27 -71.91
N PRO A 1183 19.53 7.11 -71.04
CA PRO A 1183 19.09 7.67 -69.74
C PRO A 1183 19.63 9.13 -69.44
N GLY A 1184 19.41 9.64 -68.21
CA GLY A 1184 20.53 10.23 -67.42
C GLY A 1184 20.59 11.75 -67.13
N ASN A 1185 21.01 12.08 -65.89
CA ASN A 1185 21.53 13.34 -65.30
C ASN A 1185 20.73 14.67 -65.46
N GLY A 1186 20.75 15.62 -64.51
CA GLY A 1186 21.35 15.67 -63.17
C GLY A 1186 22.41 16.77 -62.97
N GLY A 1187 22.25 17.62 -61.95
CA GLY A 1187 23.34 18.46 -61.39
C GLY A 1187 23.01 19.93 -61.05
N ASN A 1188 23.23 20.30 -59.78
CA ASN A 1188 23.62 21.61 -59.20
C ASN A 1188 22.72 22.87 -59.42
N GLY A 1189 22.67 23.85 -58.51
CA GLY A 1189 23.26 23.97 -57.15
C GLY A 1189 23.33 25.43 -56.66
N ASP A 1190 23.45 25.64 -55.34
CA ASP A 1190 24.02 26.78 -54.57
C ASP A 1190 23.64 28.27 -54.86
N ASN A 1191 23.67 29.23 -53.91
CA ASN A 1191 23.49 29.26 -52.43
C ASN A 1191 23.41 30.76 -51.98
N LEU A 1192 22.85 31.07 -50.79
CA LEU A 1192 22.88 32.35 -50.04
C LEU A 1192 22.21 33.61 -50.67
N GLY A 1193 21.62 34.52 -49.85
CA GLY A 1193 21.10 35.79 -50.40
C GLY A 1193 20.30 36.82 -49.54
N ASN A 1194 19.96 36.54 -48.27
CA ASN A 1194 19.43 37.46 -47.23
C ASN A 1194 18.78 38.84 -47.60
N GLY A 1195 17.48 39.04 -47.28
CA GLY A 1195 16.93 40.40 -47.06
C GLY A 1195 15.39 40.53 -47.11
N GLY A 1196 14.82 41.35 -46.21
CA GLY A 1196 13.40 41.76 -46.21
C GLY A 1196 12.72 41.63 -44.84
N ASN A 1197 11.92 42.61 -44.40
CA ASN A 1197 11.33 42.65 -43.04
C ASN A 1197 9.89 43.22 -43.00
N THR A 1198 9.13 42.82 -41.98
CA THR A 1198 7.90 43.45 -41.42
C THR A 1198 6.64 43.70 -42.27
N GLU A 1199 5.58 42.95 -41.90
CA GLU A 1199 4.23 43.43 -41.50
C GLU A 1199 3.11 43.87 -42.49
N ASN A 1200 1.87 43.53 -42.08
CA ASN A 1200 0.54 44.05 -42.44
C ASN A 1200 0.02 43.78 -43.89
N GLY A 1201 -1.26 43.49 -44.14
CA GLY A 1201 -2.40 43.25 -43.23
C GLY A 1201 -3.78 43.25 -43.95
N GLU A 1202 -4.85 43.16 -43.15
CA GLU A 1202 -6.28 43.40 -43.47
C GLU A 1202 -7.13 42.34 -44.23
N ASN A 1203 -8.35 42.14 -43.70
CA ASN A 1203 -9.53 41.58 -44.38
C ASN A 1203 -10.35 42.72 -45.01
N THR A 1204 -11.15 42.46 -46.06
CA THR A 1204 -12.65 42.45 -45.99
C THR A 1204 -13.30 42.31 -47.38
N ASP A 1205 -14.35 41.49 -47.48
CA ASP A 1205 -15.67 41.77 -48.13
C ASP A 1205 -16.34 40.46 -48.60
N GLY A 1206 -17.67 40.27 -48.55
CA GLY A 1206 -18.70 41.07 -47.85
C GLY A 1206 -19.97 41.34 -48.66
N GLN A 1207 -20.99 40.46 -48.58
CA GLN A 1207 -22.39 40.80 -48.94
C GLN A 1207 -23.40 39.77 -48.42
N GLY A 1208 -24.70 40.12 -48.38
CA GLY A 1208 -25.76 39.19 -47.97
C GLY A 1208 -27.19 39.74 -48.10
N SER A 1209 -28.14 38.80 -48.25
CA SER A 1209 -29.61 38.97 -48.29
C SER A 1209 -30.27 37.56 -48.30
N GLY A 1210 -31.50 37.30 -47.85
CA GLY A 1210 -32.47 38.14 -47.15
C GLY A 1210 -33.92 37.67 -47.39
N SER A 1211 -34.68 37.38 -46.32
CA SER A 1211 -36.12 36.97 -46.27
C SER A 1211 -36.51 35.60 -46.89
N GLY A 1212 -37.57 34.91 -46.43
CA GLY A 1212 -38.40 35.12 -45.23
C GLY A 1212 -39.70 34.27 -45.18
N ASN A 1213 -40.40 34.31 -44.03
CA ASN A 1213 -41.83 33.99 -43.75
C ASN A 1213 -42.44 32.63 -44.21
N ALA A 1214 -42.88 31.73 -43.31
CA ALA A 1214 -44.20 31.67 -42.59
C ALA A 1214 -45.04 30.46 -43.13
N SER A 1215 -46.12 29.92 -42.53
CA SER A 1215 -47.01 30.23 -41.38
C SER A 1215 -47.83 28.99 -40.93
N GLY A 1216 -48.44 29.01 -39.72
CA GLY A 1216 -49.52 28.09 -39.26
C GLY A 1216 -49.09 27.19 -38.09
N GLU A 1217 -49.65 27.18 -36.87
CA GLU A 1217 -51.01 27.32 -36.28
C GLU A 1217 -51.85 26.02 -36.15
N THR A 1218 -52.04 25.57 -34.90
CA THR A 1218 -53.28 25.13 -34.18
C THR A 1218 -52.86 24.24 -32.99
N ASP A 1219 -53.13 24.53 -31.70
CA ASP A 1219 -54.34 24.87 -30.90
C ASP A 1219 -55.06 23.62 -30.33
N GLY A 1220 -55.32 23.62 -29.02
CA GLY A 1220 -55.85 22.47 -28.26
C GLY A 1220 -55.79 22.70 -26.74
N LYS A 1221 -56.96 22.70 -26.06
CA LYS A 1221 -57.16 23.13 -24.65
C LYS A 1221 -57.79 22.01 -23.81
N GLY A 1222 -57.59 22.01 -22.47
CA GLY A 1222 -58.27 21.05 -21.59
C GLY A 1222 -58.02 21.15 -20.07
N ASN A 1223 -58.54 22.21 -19.41
CA ASN A 1223 -58.99 22.35 -17.99
C ASN A 1223 -58.43 21.39 -16.89
N LEU A 1224 -57.84 21.89 -15.78
CA LEU A 1224 -58.47 22.53 -14.59
C LEU A 1224 -59.42 21.62 -13.78
N PRO A 1225 -59.58 21.80 -12.44
CA PRO A 1225 -59.07 22.87 -11.53
C PRO A 1225 -58.07 22.27 -10.48
N THR A 1226 -57.78 22.77 -9.25
CA THR A 1226 -58.37 23.79 -8.35
C THR A 1226 -57.34 24.34 -7.31
N THR A 1227 -57.77 25.32 -6.51
CA THR A 1227 -57.31 25.81 -5.17
C THR A 1227 -56.11 25.15 -4.44
N GLY A 1228 -55.21 25.90 -3.79
CA GLY A 1228 -55.03 27.37 -3.75
C GLY A 1228 -54.46 27.95 -2.44
N THR A 1229 -53.99 29.20 -2.52
CA THR A 1229 -53.61 30.16 -1.43
C THR A 1229 -52.49 29.80 -0.44
N ALA A 1230 -51.74 30.75 0.14
CA ALA A 1230 -51.30 32.10 -0.26
C ALA A 1230 -50.37 32.68 0.84
N VAL A 1231 -49.54 33.68 0.49
CA VAL A 1231 -48.70 34.50 1.40
C VAL A 1231 -47.52 33.72 2.06
N GLY A 1232 -46.30 34.25 2.17
CA GLY A 1232 -45.74 35.50 1.62
C GLY A 1232 -44.63 36.08 2.51
N VAL A 1233 -44.10 37.23 2.10
CA VAL A 1233 -43.07 38.07 2.76
C VAL A 1233 -41.61 37.66 2.50
N THR A 1234 -40.97 38.52 1.72
CA THR A 1234 -39.53 38.69 1.44
C THR A 1234 -38.65 38.98 2.66
N ALA A 1235 -37.39 38.55 2.63
CA ALA A 1235 -36.25 39.32 3.17
C ALA A 1235 -34.90 38.94 2.53
N LEU A 1236 -33.91 39.80 2.77
CA LEU A 1236 -32.47 39.67 2.47
C LEU A 1236 -31.84 38.52 3.29
N GLY A 1237 -30.60 38.06 3.06
CA GLY A 1237 -29.58 38.43 2.08
C GLY A 1237 -28.25 37.75 2.43
N VAL A 1238 -27.53 37.25 1.41
CA VAL A 1238 -26.44 36.26 1.51
C VAL A 1238 -25.30 36.62 2.49
N ILE A 1239 -25.10 35.75 3.49
CA ILE A 1239 -23.79 35.24 3.92
C ILE A 1239 -23.97 33.74 4.21
N GLY A 1240 -23.09 32.88 3.69
CA GLY A 1240 -23.05 31.46 4.09
C GLY A 1240 -22.60 30.47 3.01
N SER A 1241 -21.62 29.64 3.38
CA SER A 1241 -21.39 28.26 2.92
C SER A 1241 -21.13 27.98 1.43
N ALA A 1242 -19.85 27.87 1.07
CA ALA A 1242 -19.36 27.15 -0.11
C ALA A 1242 -18.41 26.00 0.32
N LEU A 1243 -18.93 25.05 1.11
CA LEU A 1243 -18.20 23.86 1.57
C LEU A 1243 -19.17 22.66 1.66
N ALA A 1244 -19.50 22.08 0.50
CA ALA A 1244 -20.48 20.99 0.38
C ALA A 1244 -20.30 20.15 -0.91
N ALA A 1245 -19.07 19.68 -1.18
CA ALA A 1245 -18.79 18.82 -2.33
C ALA A 1245 -17.56 17.90 -2.11
N VAL A 1246 -17.77 16.81 -1.36
CA VAL A 1246 -17.30 15.41 -1.61
C VAL A 1246 -17.64 14.64 -0.33
N GLY A 1247 -18.67 13.79 -0.40
CA GLY A 1247 -19.15 13.01 0.75
C GLY A 1247 -20.55 12.42 0.52
N VAL A 1248 -20.64 11.10 0.59
CA VAL A 1248 -21.87 10.28 0.58
C VAL A 1248 -22.72 10.30 -0.71
N ILE A 1249 -22.33 9.42 -1.63
CA ILE A 1249 -23.22 8.58 -2.46
C ILE A 1249 -22.71 7.14 -2.21
N LEU A 1250 -23.48 6.15 -1.76
CA LEU A 1250 -24.89 6.08 -1.38
C LEU A 1250 -25.08 4.97 -0.31
N ARG A 1251 -26.00 5.15 0.66
CA ARG A 1251 -26.64 4.01 1.34
C ARG A 1251 -27.99 4.39 1.97
N ARG A 1252 -29.09 3.86 1.40
CA ARG A 1252 -30.15 3.12 2.15
C ARG A 1252 -31.34 2.68 1.28
N LYS A 1253 -31.60 1.36 1.32
CA LYS A 1253 -32.92 0.68 1.35
C LYS A 1253 -33.88 0.88 0.16
N LYS A 1254 -34.18 -0.23 -0.54
CA LYS A 1254 -35.42 -1.02 -0.30
C LYS A 1254 -35.49 -2.30 -1.17
N LYS A 1255 -34.97 -3.41 -0.66
CA LYS A 1255 -35.83 -4.40 -0.02
C LYS A 1255 -35.06 -5.15 1.07
#